data_AF-A0A0W0SQ18-F1
#
_entry.id   AF-A0A0W0SQ18-F1
#
_cell.length_a   1.000
_cell.length_b   1.000
_cell.length_c   1.000
_cell.angle_alpha   90.00
_cell.angle_beta   90.00
_cell.angle_gamma   90.00
#
_symmetry.space_group_name_H-M   'P 1'
#
loop_
_entity.id
_entity.type
_entity.pdbx_description
1 polymer ?
#
loop_
_entity_poly.entity_id
_entity_poly.type
_entity_poly.pdbx_seq_one_letter_code
_entity_poly.pdbx_strand_id
1 'polypeptide(L)'
;MKFIQLASELIAGYDLLPALIRSNFEKSDAGLLFSAAITEAEGVIAELEKQRDDSWIWKAYYQKQIDEAIKTLAGKALTPDVTNSEEYNDLIHQIILKVLPTVYPDIKFLTAEEQLQVASAKFSTSLQSKYISANNDVKFYQNPLIPHSGDQLFYNVVEGYRDSIVAKWHDHLAADENMSLIRTRIAEGKGFERSRALGVFFPFLRDPSLANPTLPADQLYNAYQAEIETAEEEHRAPNTEKIEEEFLTQLLFHQLQAKAGQYIDALQINSHNILDEFNQTQANFLANKILDAFNNGETLEMHDWLDDYQVELSSYIRKKIELIDGKIWPSPNLDLAGLTEPLSALWNNWVTNGSAEFAAKVGEAHYFVQYMGGASQNDNPFFWGLDAYNLLRNKDEIVETKNTLFNLLIKPFKPLIQEYQEIAKYEKSFLKQIVRTVMPLLIIAALLVLVGMLLTPFGLPELAFIVIAIPTLFIGLALATKYVTFKNSLTLSLRQWWYGGPFEIPELQVSDRMICVFADKERLDAAQTDQERAELLEEFRPRAEKIRSIYIEEMQKCNENEAYFAQHEVGLTQEEIQARKDNLKKIYALGFEWYDIHSNTNLGIDVVKAVAAKRLCTIANNDYRLLQDYLKDSEGALIDEAINNLAANLKTTLLPPIDPSAGPEMGDDEEDRTVFNHGRAPQVSLVAVRAPLVAASQADDIAAERRPSSEDARSASAQQPSGTSPFRLFSLKCAQKNNKIKEVSNALEEIGHEVKMTDPSSSSSPVIGLM
;
A
#
# COMPACT_ATOMS: atom_id res chain seq x y z
N MET A 1 -56.07 -57.35 5.00
CA MET A 1 -55.44 -56.05 4.66
C MET A 1 -56.51 -54.98 4.60
N LYS A 2 -56.19 -53.73 4.95
CA LYS A 2 -57.13 -52.59 4.85
C LYS A 2 -57.03 -51.90 3.49
N PHE A 3 -58.08 -51.24 3.02
CA PHE A 3 -58.15 -50.47 1.76
C PHE A 3 -56.86 -49.70 1.43
N ILE A 4 -56.37 -48.88 2.37
CA ILE A 4 -55.18 -48.04 2.17
C ILE A 4 -53.91 -48.88 1.91
N GLN A 5 -53.78 -50.05 2.53
CA GLN A 5 -52.63 -50.94 2.31
C GLN A 5 -52.67 -51.49 0.89
N LEU A 6 -53.82 -51.98 0.45
CA LEU A 6 -54.01 -52.48 -0.92
C LEU A 6 -53.81 -51.36 -1.96
N ALA A 7 -54.29 -50.15 -1.68
CA ALA A 7 -54.07 -49.00 -2.54
C ALA A 7 -52.58 -48.60 -2.63
N SER A 8 -51.84 -48.70 -1.54
CA SER A 8 -50.41 -48.34 -1.50
C SER A 8 -49.51 -49.37 -2.16
N GLU A 9 -49.92 -50.64 -2.20
CA GLU A 9 -49.26 -51.71 -2.99
C GLU A 9 -49.40 -51.47 -4.50
N LEU A 10 -50.47 -50.79 -4.94
CA LEU A 10 -50.72 -50.49 -6.36
C LEU A 10 -50.16 -49.14 -6.78
N ILE A 11 -50.37 -48.12 -5.94
CA ILE A 11 -49.87 -46.76 -6.14
C ILE A 11 -48.94 -46.45 -4.97
N ALA A 12 -47.65 -46.64 -5.20
CA ALA A 12 -46.63 -46.32 -4.19
C ALA A 12 -46.78 -44.86 -3.72
N GLY A 13 -46.90 -44.66 -2.40
CA GLY A 13 -47.07 -43.36 -1.77
C GLY A 13 -48.51 -42.90 -1.58
N TYR A 14 -49.51 -43.72 -1.92
CA TYR A 14 -50.93 -43.39 -1.69
C TYR A 14 -51.25 -43.13 -0.21
N ASP A 15 -50.60 -43.82 0.70
CA ASP A 15 -50.68 -43.64 2.15
C ASP A 15 -50.10 -42.30 2.64
N LEU A 16 -49.18 -41.69 1.89
CA LEU A 16 -48.59 -40.38 2.21
C LEU A 16 -49.57 -39.22 2.02
N LEU A 17 -50.67 -39.45 1.29
CA LEU A 17 -51.64 -38.41 0.96
C LEU A 17 -52.66 -38.18 2.10
N PRO A 18 -53.01 -36.92 2.39
CA PRO A 18 -54.12 -36.58 3.27
C PRO A 18 -55.44 -37.22 2.83
N ALA A 19 -56.31 -37.55 3.79
CA ALA A 19 -57.62 -38.17 3.51
C ALA A 19 -58.49 -37.38 2.54
N LEU A 20 -58.41 -36.04 2.57
CA LEU A 20 -59.15 -35.17 1.65
C LEU A 20 -58.76 -35.39 0.18
N ILE A 21 -57.45 -35.45 -0.10
CA ILE A 21 -56.93 -35.63 -1.45
C ILE A 21 -57.31 -37.02 -1.98
N ARG A 22 -57.14 -38.05 -1.14
CA ARG A 22 -57.58 -39.41 -1.47
C ARG A 22 -59.08 -39.48 -1.77
N SER A 23 -59.91 -38.87 -0.93
CA SER A 23 -61.36 -38.85 -1.15
C SER A 23 -61.76 -38.10 -2.43
N ASN A 24 -61.03 -37.06 -2.82
CA ASN A 24 -61.27 -36.34 -4.07
C ASN A 24 -60.97 -37.22 -5.28
N PHE A 25 -59.84 -37.95 -5.25
CA PHE A 25 -59.54 -38.94 -6.27
C PHE A 25 -60.57 -40.06 -6.31
N GLU A 26 -60.89 -40.68 -5.17
CA GLU A 26 -61.87 -41.78 -5.06
C GLU A 26 -63.27 -41.43 -5.59
N LYS A 27 -63.64 -40.14 -5.61
CA LYS A 27 -64.91 -39.61 -6.15
C LYS A 27 -64.86 -39.25 -7.63
N SER A 28 -63.68 -39.20 -8.24
CA SER A 28 -63.52 -38.98 -9.68
C SER A 28 -63.94 -40.22 -10.48
N ASP A 29 -64.20 -40.07 -11.77
CA ASP A 29 -64.60 -41.19 -12.63
C ASP A 29 -63.54 -42.31 -12.65
N ALA A 30 -62.26 -41.94 -12.74
CA ALA A 30 -61.14 -42.88 -12.65
C ALA A 30 -61.00 -43.49 -11.25
N GLY A 31 -61.13 -42.68 -10.20
CA GLY A 31 -61.01 -43.16 -8.84
C GLY A 31 -62.17 -44.02 -8.37
N LEU A 32 -63.38 -43.89 -8.95
CA LEU A 32 -64.50 -44.79 -8.69
C LEU A 32 -64.20 -46.20 -9.22
N LEU A 33 -63.60 -46.31 -10.42
CA LEU A 33 -63.16 -47.60 -10.98
C LEU A 33 -62.06 -48.24 -10.10
N PHE A 34 -61.08 -47.43 -9.70
CA PHE A 34 -60.01 -47.86 -8.80
C PHE A 34 -60.56 -48.32 -7.43
N SER A 35 -61.42 -47.51 -6.81
CA SER A 35 -61.98 -47.79 -5.47
C SER A 35 -62.91 -49.01 -5.47
N ALA A 36 -63.70 -49.19 -6.53
CA ALA A 36 -64.55 -50.37 -6.69
C ALA A 36 -63.69 -51.65 -6.77
N ALA A 37 -62.62 -51.64 -7.57
CA ALA A 37 -61.71 -52.77 -7.69
C ALA A 37 -60.98 -53.11 -6.37
N ILE A 38 -60.55 -52.09 -5.61
CA ILE A 38 -59.93 -52.30 -4.30
C ILE A 38 -60.94 -52.80 -3.27
N THR A 39 -62.16 -52.26 -3.24
CA THR A 39 -63.19 -52.68 -2.27
C THR A 39 -63.61 -54.14 -2.53
N GLU A 40 -63.73 -54.53 -3.81
CA GLU A 40 -63.99 -55.92 -4.20
C GLU A 40 -62.85 -56.83 -3.71
N ALA A 41 -61.59 -56.43 -3.93
CA ALA A 41 -60.44 -57.20 -3.50
C ALA A 41 -60.25 -57.23 -1.97
N GLU A 42 -60.56 -56.14 -1.26
CA GLU A 42 -60.53 -56.09 0.21
C GLU A 42 -61.52 -57.09 0.80
N GLY A 43 -62.74 -57.18 0.24
CA GLY A 43 -63.74 -58.17 0.67
C GLY A 43 -63.28 -59.61 0.43
N VAL A 44 -62.69 -59.90 -0.74
CA VAL A 44 -62.15 -61.23 -1.07
C VAL A 44 -60.95 -61.59 -0.18
N ILE A 45 -60.02 -60.66 0.01
CA ILE A 45 -58.80 -60.87 0.81
C ILE A 45 -59.16 -61.02 2.29
N ALA A 46 -60.10 -60.24 2.83
CA ALA A 46 -60.53 -60.37 4.22
C ALA A 46 -61.17 -61.74 4.51
N GLU A 47 -61.95 -62.28 3.58
CA GLU A 47 -62.53 -63.62 3.69
C GLU A 47 -61.43 -64.71 3.62
N LEU A 48 -60.46 -64.56 2.73
CA LEU A 48 -59.31 -65.47 2.63
C LEU A 48 -58.39 -65.40 3.86
N GLU A 49 -58.17 -64.22 4.43
CA GLU A 49 -57.40 -64.03 5.67
C GLU A 49 -58.09 -64.70 6.85
N LYS A 50 -59.42 -64.56 6.96
CA LYS A 50 -60.21 -65.25 7.98
C LYS A 50 -60.10 -66.76 7.86
N GLN A 51 -60.24 -67.30 6.65
CA GLN A 51 -60.09 -68.75 6.38
C GLN A 51 -58.66 -69.26 6.64
N ARG A 52 -57.64 -68.45 6.36
CA ARG A 52 -56.24 -68.73 6.69
C ARG A 52 -56.02 -68.79 8.20
N ASP A 53 -56.56 -67.83 8.93
CA ASP A 53 -56.36 -67.71 10.38
C ASP A 53 -57.10 -68.81 11.15
N ASP A 54 -58.27 -69.24 10.65
CA ASP A 54 -59.06 -70.36 11.17
C ASP A 54 -58.51 -71.75 10.81
N SER A 55 -57.58 -71.85 9.85
CA SER A 55 -57.08 -73.12 9.31
C SER A 55 -55.57 -73.29 9.43
N TRP A 56 -55.12 -74.10 10.39
CA TRP A 56 -53.68 -74.37 10.60
C TRP A 56 -53.03 -75.24 9.52
N ILE A 57 -53.80 -76.08 8.81
CA ILE A 57 -53.31 -77.01 7.78
C ILE A 57 -53.16 -76.32 6.42
N TRP A 58 -54.04 -75.36 6.11
CA TRP A 58 -54.13 -74.74 4.78
C TRP A 58 -53.57 -73.31 4.72
N LYS A 59 -52.83 -72.86 5.75
CA LYS A 59 -52.27 -71.49 5.80
C LYS A 59 -51.49 -71.12 4.54
N ALA A 60 -50.60 -72.01 4.08
CA ALA A 60 -49.79 -71.77 2.90
C ALA A 60 -50.62 -71.71 1.60
N TYR A 61 -51.71 -72.47 1.52
CA TYR A 61 -52.62 -72.46 0.38
C TYR A 61 -53.41 -71.14 0.31
N TYR A 62 -53.99 -70.71 1.43
CA TYR A 62 -54.71 -69.44 1.48
C TYR A 62 -53.78 -68.24 1.33
N GLN A 63 -52.55 -68.29 1.85
CA GLN A 63 -51.54 -67.26 1.60
C GLN A 63 -51.24 -67.13 0.10
N LYS A 64 -51.07 -68.26 -0.61
CA LYS A 64 -50.86 -68.25 -2.06
C LYS A 64 -52.06 -67.64 -2.81
N GLN A 65 -53.28 -67.90 -2.36
CA GLN A 65 -54.48 -67.28 -2.96
C GLN A 65 -54.58 -65.78 -2.67
N ILE A 66 -54.17 -65.33 -1.48
CA ILE A 66 -54.09 -63.90 -1.15
C ILE A 66 -53.06 -63.21 -2.06
N ASP A 67 -51.87 -63.80 -2.21
CA ASP A 67 -50.82 -63.27 -3.07
C ASP A 67 -51.27 -63.21 -4.56
N GLU A 68 -52.03 -64.22 -5.01
CA GLU A 68 -52.59 -64.28 -6.37
C GLU A 68 -53.74 -63.26 -6.57
N ALA A 69 -54.55 -63.02 -5.54
CA ALA A 69 -55.56 -61.95 -5.54
C ALA A 69 -54.93 -60.56 -5.63
N ILE A 70 -53.86 -60.30 -4.87
CA ILE A 70 -53.10 -59.04 -4.94
C ILE A 70 -52.44 -58.88 -6.32
N LYS A 71 -51.86 -59.95 -6.87
CA LYS A 71 -51.22 -59.92 -8.19
C LYS A 71 -52.21 -59.63 -9.33
N THR A 72 -53.44 -60.15 -9.24
CA THR A 72 -54.49 -59.88 -10.25
C THR A 72 -55.18 -58.54 -10.06
N LEU A 73 -55.11 -57.95 -8.87
CA LEU A 73 -55.69 -56.65 -8.54
C LEU A 73 -55.12 -55.52 -9.40
N ALA A 74 -53.81 -55.50 -9.65
CA ALA A 74 -53.18 -54.47 -10.47
C ALA A 74 -53.81 -54.35 -11.87
N GLY A 75 -54.12 -55.48 -12.53
CA GLY A 75 -54.77 -55.48 -13.84
C GLY A 75 -56.25 -55.09 -13.84
N LYS A 76 -56.90 -55.12 -12.67
CA LYS A 76 -58.31 -54.72 -12.49
C LYS A 76 -58.46 -53.27 -12.02
N ALA A 77 -57.54 -52.80 -11.18
CA ALA A 77 -57.60 -51.48 -10.55
C ALA A 77 -56.86 -50.40 -11.36
N LEU A 78 -55.79 -50.75 -12.07
CA LEU A 78 -54.99 -49.82 -12.89
C LEU A 78 -55.26 -50.07 -14.39
N THR A 79 -56.51 -49.93 -14.82
CA THR A 79 -56.88 -50.02 -16.24
C THR A 79 -56.34 -48.82 -17.03
N PRO A 80 -56.21 -48.91 -18.36
CA PRO A 80 -55.80 -47.76 -19.19
C PRO A 80 -56.67 -46.51 -18.99
N ASP A 81 -57.95 -46.69 -18.69
CA ASP A 81 -58.90 -45.60 -18.42
C ASP A 81 -58.58 -44.87 -17.10
N VAL A 82 -57.96 -45.57 -16.13
CA VAL A 82 -57.49 -44.99 -14.88
C VAL A 82 -56.09 -44.39 -15.07
N THR A 83 -55.14 -45.14 -15.61
CA THR A 83 -53.73 -44.69 -15.67
C THR A 83 -53.48 -43.55 -16.65
N ASN A 84 -54.33 -43.37 -17.67
CA ASN A 84 -54.23 -42.27 -18.63
C ASN A 84 -55.11 -41.07 -18.25
N SER A 85 -55.82 -41.13 -17.12
CA SER A 85 -56.73 -40.07 -16.68
C SER A 85 -55.95 -38.87 -16.13
N GLU A 86 -56.53 -37.68 -16.23
CA GLU A 86 -55.93 -36.46 -15.67
C GLU A 86 -55.90 -36.53 -14.13
N GLU A 87 -56.93 -37.12 -13.54
CA GLU A 87 -57.08 -37.28 -12.08
C GLU A 87 -56.04 -38.23 -11.49
N TYR A 88 -55.69 -39.30 -12.22
CA TYR A 88 -54.60 -40.18 -11.82
C TYR A 88 -53.25 -39.48 -11.91
N ASN A 89 -53.00 -38.72 -12.98
CA ASN A 89 -51.76 -37.94 -13.09
C ASN A 89 -51.64 -36.87 -12.00
N ASP A 90 -52.74 -36.17 -11.66
CA ASP A 90 -52.76 -35.23 -10.54
C ASP A 90 -52.45 -35.92 -9.21
N LEU A 91 -53.05 -37.09 -8.95
CA LEU A 91 -52.75 -37.90 -7.76
C LEU A 91 -51.25 -38.24 -7.68
N ILE A 92 -50.63 -38.65 -8.78
CA ILE A 92 -49.20 -38.96 -8.85
C ILE A 92 -48.35 -37.72 -8.57
N HIS A 93 -48.69 -36.56 -9.16
CA HIS A 93 -47.99 -35.30 -8.90
C HIS A 93 -48.08 -34.91 -7.42
N GLN A 94 -49.24 -35.08 -6.79
CA GLN A 94 -49.41 -34.81 -5.36
C GLN A 94 -48.59 -35.74 -4.47
N ILE A 95 -48.42 -37.01 -4.86
CA ILE A 95 -47.52 -37.94 -4.17
C ILE A 95 -46.06 -37.46 -4.31
N ILE A 96 -45.64 -37.10 -5.52
CA ILE A 96 -44.28 -36.62 -5.79
C ILE A 96 -43.99 -35.34 -4.98
N LEU A 97 -44.94 -34.39 -4.91
CA LEU A 97 -44.82 -33.16 -4.11
C LEU A 97 -44.59 -33.44 -2.62
N LYS A 98 -45.12 -34.54 -2.07
CA LYS A 98 -44.86 -34.94 -0.68
C LYS A 98 -43.47 -35.52 -0.46
N VAL A 99 -42.89 -36.12 -1.50
CA VAL A 99 -41.59 -36.76 -1.44
C VAL A 99 -40.45 -35.79 -1.78
N LEU A 100 -40.70 -34.82 -2.66
CA LEU A 100 -39.72 -33.86 -3.15
C LEU A 100 -38.92 -33.16 -2.05
N PRO A 101 -39.50 -32.62 -0.96
CA PRO A 101 -38.72 -31.97 0.11
C PRO A 101 -37.73 -32.90 0.83
N THR A 102 -37.97 -34.22 0.79
CA THR A 102 -37.06 -35.21 1.38
C THR A 102 -35.92 -35.58 0.43
N VAL A 103 -36.21 -35.64 -0.88
CA VAL A 103 -35.23 -35.97 -1.93
C VAL A 103 -34.37 -34.76 -2.28
N TYR A 104 -34.99 -33.58 -2.32
CA TYR A 104 -34.38 -32.33 -2.74
C TYR A 104 -34.86 -31.15 -1.86
N PRO A 105 -34.21 -30.91 -0.71
CA PRO A 105 -34.63 -29.88 0.25
C PRO A 105 -34.68 -28.46 -0.33
N ASP A 106 -33.87 -28.19 -1.36
CA ASP A 106 -33.80 -26.90 -2.06
C ASP A 106 -35.10 -26.53 -2.80
N ILE A 107 -36.05 -27.46 -2.91
CA ILE A 107 -37.40 -27.19 -3.42
C ILE A 107 -38.12 -26.08 -2.63
N LYS A 108 -37.68 -25.80 -1.39
CA LYS A 108 -38.21 -24.70 -0.55
C LYS A 108 -38.11 -23.31 -1.19
N PHE A 109 -37.20 -23.13 -2.15
CA PHE A 109 -37.01 -21.85 -2.86
C PHE A 109 -38.01 -21.62 -4.00
N LEU A 110 -38.80 -22.63 -4.35
CA LEU A 110 -39.75 -22.58 -5.45
C LEU A 110 -41.16 -22.24 -4.97
N THR A 111 -41.89 -21.50 -5.79
CA THR A 111 -43.34 -21.29 -5.63
C THR A 111 -44.11 -22.60 -5.82
N ALA A 112 -45.35 -22.68 -5.30
CA ALA A 112 -46.18 -23.88 -5.45
C ALA A 112 -46.38 -24.32 -6.91
N GLU A 113 -46.45 -23.36 -7.85
CA GLU A 113 -46.57 -23.62 -9.29
C GLU A 113 -45.29 -24.24 -9.86
N GLU A 114 -44.12 -23.72 -9.50
CA GLU A 114 -42.82 -24.26 -9.91
C GLU A 114 -42.56 -25.64 -9.29
N GLN A 115 -42.96 -25.85 -8.03
CA GLN A 115 -42.89 -27.18 -7.39
C GLN A 115 -43.76 -28.19 -8.14
N LEU A 116 -44.96 -27.80 -8.58
CA LEU A 116 -45.83 -28.63 -9.39
C LEU A 116 -45.20 -28.91 -10.77
N GLN A 117 -44.49 -27.94 -11.36
CA GLN A 117 -43.76 -28.15 -12.61
C GLN A 117 -42.65 -29.20 -12.46
N VAL A 118 -41.87 -29.16 -11.37
CA VAL A 118 -40.89 -30.21 -11.05
C VAL A 118 -41.57 -31.57 -10.82
N ALA A 119 -42.69 -31.59 -10.09
CA ALA A 119 -43.42 -32.82 -9.81
C ALA A 119 -44.05 -33.47 -11.06
N SER A 120 -44.45 -32.64 -12.03
CA SER A 120 -45.03 -33.08 -13.32
C SER A 120 -44.00 -33.41 -14.40
N ALA A 121 -42.71 -33.19 -14.13
CA ALA A 121 -41.66 -33.59 -15.04
C ALA A 121 -41.59 -35.12 -15.17
N LYS A 122 -41.36 -35.60 -16.40
CA LYS A 122 -41.35 -37.05 -16.71
C LYS A 122 -40.36 -37.82 -15.84
N PHE A 123 -39.18 -37.24 -15.57
CA PHE A 123 -38.16 -37.89 -14.76
C PHE A 123 -38.55 -38.03 -13.28
N SER A 124 -39.43 -37.17 -12.76
CA SER A 124 -39.91 -37.19 -11.37
C SER A 124 -40.84 -38.37 -11.06
N THR A 125 -41.42 -39.01 -12.08
CA THR A 125 -42.18 -40.27 -11.91
C THR A 125 -41.33 -41.41 -11.32
N SER A 126 -40.00 -41.35 -11.47
CA SER A 126 -39.08 -42.30 -10.82
C SER A 126 -39.09 -42.18 -9.29
N LEU A 127 -39.39 -41.00 -8.74
CA LEU A 127 -39.52 -40.82 -7.29
C LEU A 127 -40.74 -41.57 -6.75
N GLN A 128 -41.88 -41.45 -7.42
CA GLN A 128 -43.08 -42.19 -7.03
C GLN A 128 -42.90 -43.70 -7.23
N SER A 129 -42.46 -44.12 -8.42
CA SER A 129 -42.45 -45.55 -8.80
C SER A 129 -41.30 -46.36 -8.19
N LYS A 130 -40.18 -45.73 -7.79
CA LYS A 130 -38.98 -46.44 -7.30
C LYS A 130 -38.51 -45.95 -5.93
N TYR A 131 -38.39 -44.63 -5.73
CA TYR A 131 -37.82 -44.09 -4.48
C TYR A 131 -38.68 -44.41 -3.27
N ILE A 132 -40.01 -44.30 -3.35
CA ILE A 132 -40.90 -44.57 -2.21
C ILE A 132 -40.75 -46.02 -1.72
N SER A 133 -40.75 -46.99 -2.64
CA SER A 133 -40.53 -48.40 -2.30
C SER A 133 -39.15 -48.61 -1.68
N ALA A 134 -38.08 -48.09 -2.30
CA ALA A 134 -36.72 -48.23 -1.77
C ALA A 134 -36.57 -47.56 -0.39
N ASN A 135 -37.20 -46.41 -0.17
CA ASN A 135 -37.19 -45.70 1.11
C ASN A 135 -37.97 -46.46 2.20
N ASN A 136 -39.10 -47.09 1.84
CA ASN A 136 -39.84 -47.95 2.75
C ASN A 136 -39.03 -49.20 3.12
N ASP A 137 -38.30 -49.80 2.18
CA ASP A 137 -37.37 -50.90 2.46
C ASP A 137 -36.28 -50.44 3.44
N VAL A 138 -35.63 -49.29 3.20
CA VAL A 138 -34.64 -48.73 4.14
C VAL A 138 -35.24 -48.54 5.54
N LYS A 139 -36.43 -47.91 5.64
CA LYS A 139 -37.11 -47.70 6.92
C LYS A 139 -37.47 -49.01 7.63
N PHE A 140 -37.87 -50.04 6.87
CA PHE A 140 -38.13 -51.37 7.40
C PHE A 140 -36.85 -51.96 8.02
N TYR A 141 -35.70 -51.87 7.33
CA TYR A 141 -34.42 -52.35 7.87
C TYR A 141 -33.88 -51.51 9.04
N GLN A 142 -34.23 -50.23 9.13
CA GLN A 142 -33.89 -49.36 10.27
C GLN A 142 -34.77 -49.62 11.51
N ASN A 143 -35.83 -50.42 11.41
CA ASN A 143 -36.74 -50.65 12.53
C ASN A 143 -36.08 -51.52 13.63
N PRO A 144 -35.89 -51.00 14.86
CA PRO A 144 -35.20 -51.70 15.93
C PRO A 144 -35.96 -52.93 16.46
N LEU A 145 -37.22 -53.13 16.08
CA LEU A 145 -38.07 -54.23 16.53
C LEU A 145 -37.98 -55.49 15.65
N ILE A 146 -37.28 -55.44 14.52
CA ILE A 146 -37.12 -56.56 13.59
C ILE A 146 -35.77 -57.22 13.87
N PRO A 147 -35.71 -58.51 14.26
CA PRO A 147 -34.43 -59.17 14.52
C PRO A 147 -33.60 -59.26 13.23
N HIS A 148 -32.54 -58.45 13.16
CA HIS A 148 -31.58 -58.44 12.06
C HIS A 148 -30.77 -59.74 12.06
N SER A 149 -31.28 -60.78 11.41
CA SER A 149 -30.41 -61.86 10.92
C SER A 149 -29.50 -61.24 9.87
N GLY A 150 -28.26 -60.95 10.27
CA GLY A 150 -27.39 -59.98 9.61
C GLY A 150 -27.27 -60.12 8.10
N ASP A 151 -27.29 -58.97 7.43
CA ASP A 151 -26.25 -58.65 6.47
C ASP A 151 -26.19 -57.13 6.29
N GLN A 152 -25.22 -56.47 6.93
CA GLN A 152 -24.99 -55.03 6.73
C GLN A 152 -24.70 -54.70 5.26
N LEU A 153 -24.23 -55.70 4.50
CA LEU A 153 -24.11 -55.65 3.05
C LEU A 153 -25.46 -55.45 2.35
N PHE A 154 -26.54 -56.09 2.81
CA PHE A 154 -27.86 -55.95 2.18
C PHE A 154 -28.46 -54.57 2.47
N TYR A 155 -28.30 -54.05 3.69
CA TYR A 155 -28.69 -52.67 4.02
C TYR A 155 -27.97 -51.65 3.11
N ASN A 156 -26.64 -51.77 2.98
CA ASN A 156 -25.85 -50.89 2.11
C ASN A 156 -26.27 -51.01 0.63
N VAL A 157 -26.73 -52.18 0.18
CA VAL A 157 -27.25 -52.37 -1.20
C VAL A 157 -28.59 -51.65 -1.39
N VAL A 158 -29.51 -51.75 -0.44
CA VAL A 158 -30.82 -51.08 -0.51
C VAL A 158 -30.66 -49.57 -0.38
N GLU A 159 -29.81 -49.11 0.54
CA GLU A 159 -29.47 -47.70 0.72
C GLU A 159 -28.77 -47.14 -0.53
N GLY A 160 -27.76 -47.83 -1.06
CA GLY A 160 -27.10 -47.45 -2.30
C GLY A 160 -28.04 -47.44 -3.50
N TYR A 161 -29.03 -48.33 -3.56
CA TYR A 161 -30.07 -48.30 -4.59
C TYR A 161 -30.98 -47.08 -4.46
N ARG A 162 -31.46 -46.75 -3.25
CA ARG A 162 -32.22 -45.53 -2.96
C ARG A 162 -31.43 -44.29 -3.40
N ASP A 163 -30.18 -44.20 -3.00
CA ASP A 163 -29.32 -43.04 -3.30
C ASP A 163 -29.03 -42.95 -4.81
N SER A 164 -28.90 -44.08 -5.51
CA SER A 164 -28.75 -44.10 -6.96
C SER A 164 -29.98 -43.56 -7.71
N ILE A 165 -31.18 -43.70 -7.14
CA ILE A 165 -32.41 -43.13 -7.72
C ILE A 165 -32.38 -41.62 -7.56
N VAL A 166 -32.01 -41.13 -6.37
CA VAL A 166 -31.87 -39.70 -6.08
C VAL A 166 -30.81 -39.07 -6.99
N ALA A 167 -29.63 -39.67 -7.10
CA ALA A 167 -28.56 -39.19 -7.96
C ALA A 167 -28.99 -39.07 -9.44
N LYS A 168 -29.64 -40.12 -9.98
CA LYS A 168 -30.18 -40.07 -11.36
C LYS A 168 -31.25 -39.01 -11.53
N TRP A 169 -32.10 -38.80 -10.51
CA TRP A 169 -33.11 -37.76 -10.53
C TRP A 169 -32.45 -36.36 -10.58
N HIS A 170 -31.40 -36.13 -9.81
CA HIS A 170 -30.60 -34.91 -9.87
C HIS A 170 -29.94 -34.70 -11.24
N ASP A 171 -29.34 -35.73 -11.82
CA ASP A 171 -28.73 -35.66 -13.15
C ASP A 171 -29.76 -35.25 -14.22
N HIS A 172 -30.98 -35.79 -14.13
CA HIS A 172 -32.07 -35.42 -15.03
C HIS A 172 -32.57 -33.99 -14.81
N LEU A 173 -32.69 -33.53 -13.55
CA LEU A 173 -33.05 -32.13 -13.25
C LEU A 173 -31.98 -31.16 -13.78
N ALA A 174 -30.70 -31.53 -13.68
CA ALA A 174 -29.58 -30.74 -14.18
C ALA A 174 -29.57 -30.67 -15.71
N ALA A 175 -29.91 -31.76 -16.41
CA ALA A 175 -29.84 -31.86 -17.87
C ALA A 175 -31.10 -31.36 -18.62
N ASP A 176 -32.26 -31.26 -17.98
CA ASP A 176 -33.51 -30.86 -18.67
C ASP A 176 -33.56 -29.35 -18.94
N GLU A 177 -33.55 -28.95 -20.21
CA GLU A 177 -33.65 -27.53 -20.62
C GLU A 177 -34.94 -26.86 -20.11
N ASN A 178 -36.05 -27.61 -19.99
CA ASN A 178 -37.33 -27.07 -19.51
C ASN A 178 -37.30 -26.72 -18.01
N MET A 179 -36.25 -27.14 -17.30
CA MET A 179 -36.03 -26.87 -15.88
C MET A 179 -34.99 -25.76 -15.65
N SER A 180 -34.49 -25.11 -16.70
CA SER A 180 -33.50 -24.01 -16.62
C SER A 180 -33.94 -22.91 -15.66
N LEU A 181 -35.12 -22.33 -15.87
CA LEU A 181 -35.64 -21.25 -15.01
C LEU A 181 -35.83 -21.69 -13.55
N ILE A 182 -36.17 -22.96 -13.32
CA ILE A 182 -36.28 -23.55 -11.98
C ILE A 182 -34.91 -23.65 -11.31
N ARG A 183 -33.87 -24.09 -12.04
CA ARG A 183 -32.49 -24.13 -11.52
C ARG A 183 -31.99 -22.74 -11.17
N THR A 184 -32.24 -21.75 -12.04
CA THR A 184 -31.90 -20.34 -11.79
C THR A 184 -32.55 -19.84 -10.51
N ARG A 185 -33.87 -20.03 -10.35
CA ARG A 185 -34.63 -19.65 -9.14
C ARG A 185 -34.07 -20.27 -7.85
N ILE A 186 -33.72 -21.56 -7.91
CA ILE A 186 -33.10 -22.24 -6.77
C ILE A 186 -31.73 -21.64 -6.46
N ALA A 187 -30.91 -21.39 -7.49
CA ALA A 187 -29.59 -20.80 -7.32
C ALA A 187 -29.69 -19.37 -6.73
N GLU A 188 -30.65 -18.56 -7.19
CA GLU A 188 -30.95 -17.23 -6.63
C GLU A 188 -31.34 -17.33 -5.14
N GLY A 189 -32.27 -18.23 -4.80
CA GLY A 189 -32.68 -18.45 -3.40
C GLY A 189 -31.53 -18.87 -2.49
N LYS A 190 -30.65 -19.76 -2.98
CA LYS A 190 -29.40 -20.14 -2.29
C LYS A 190 -28.44 -18.98 -2.14
N GLY A 191 -28.23 -18.19 -3.20
CA GLY A 191 -27.39 -16.99 -3.18
C GLY A 191 -27.88 -15.98 -2.15
N PHE A 192 -29.21 -15.79 -2.04
CA PHE A 192 -29.82 -14.91 -1.04
C PHE A 192 -29.62 -15.40 0.40
N GLU A 193 -29.88 -16.69 0.67
CA GLU A 193 -29.64 -17.26 2.00
C GLU A 193 -28.15 -17.19 2.37
N ARG A 194 -27.26 -17.45 1.41
CA ARG A 194 -25.82 -17.45 1.62
C ARG A 194 -25.27 -16.04 1.87
N SER A 195 -25.68 -15.03 1.09
CA SER A 195 -25.29 -13.64 1.34
C SER A 195 -25.80 -13.14 2.70
N ARG A 196 -27.03 -13.52 3.07
CA ARG A 196 -27.60 -13.19 4.39
C ARG A 196 -26.83 -13.86 5.52
N ALA A 197 -26.49 -15.14 5.37
CA ALA A 197 -25.72 -15.91 6.36
C ALA A 197 -24.31 -15.34 6.53
N LEU A 198 -23.62 -15.04 5.43
CA LEU A 198 -22.31 -14.38 5.47
C LEU A 198 -22.42 -12.99 6.12
N GLY A 199 -23.50 -12.24 5.88
CA GLY A 199 -23.76 -10.98 6.57
C GLY A 199 -24.10 -11.11 8.07
N VAL A 200 -24.61 -12.25 8.53
CA VAL A 200 -24.69 -12.55 9.99
C VAL A 200 -23.29 -12.79 10.53
N PHE A 201 -22.51 -13.62 9.83
CA PHE A 201 -21.18 -14.06 10.25
C PHE A 201 -20.17 -12.91 10.28
N PHE A 202 -20.23 -12.02 9.28
CA PHE A 202 -19.41 -10.84 9.14
C PHE A 202 -20.30 -9.58 9.11
N PRO A 203 -20.63 -9.00 10.30
CA PRO A 203 -21.60 -7.91 10.44
C PRO A 203 -21.27 -6.66 9.63
N PHE A 204 -20.02 -6.48 9.23
CA PHE A 204 -19.58 -5.41 8.34
C PHE A 204 -20.37 -5.34 7.03
N LEU A 205 -20.83 -6.48 6.50
CA LEU A 205 -21.65 -6.53 5.28
C LEU A 205 -23.05 -5.92 5.45
N ARG A 206 -23.47 -5.68 6.69
CA ARG A 206 -24.77 -5.09 7.05
C ARG A 206 -24.66 -3.65 7.53
N ASP A 207 -23.46 -3.10 7.62
CA ASP A 207 -23.26 -1.74 8.12
C ASP A 207 -23.74 -0.70 7.08
N PRO A 208 -24.80 0.06 7.37
CA PRO A 208 -25.37 1.05 6.45
C PRO A 208 -24.47 2.28 6.28
N SER A 209 -23.46 2.48 7.13
CA SER A 209 -22.57 3.65 7.10
C SER A 209 -21.58 3.64 5.93
N LEU A 210 -21.41 2.48 5.28
CA LEU A 210 -20.47 2.23 4.19
C LEU A 210 -21.12 2.37 2.80
N ALA A 211 -22.44 2.39 2.74
CA ALA A 211 -23.20 2.18 1.52
C ALA A 211 -23.55 3.51 0.81
N ASN A 212 -22.94 3.72 -0.37
CA ASN A 212 -23.68 4.20 -1.55
C ASN A 212 -24.95 3.32 -1.72
N PRO A 213 -26.07 3.76 -2.34
CA PRO A 213 -27.47 3.44 -1.95
C PRO A 213 -27.92 1.98 -1.67
N THR A 214 -27.10 0.95 -1.88
CA THR A 214 -27.33 -0.48 -1.60
C THR A 214 -26.33 -1.06 -0.59
N LEU A 215 -26.80 -1.89 0.34
CA LEU A 215 -25.94 -2.53 1.36
C LEU A 215 -24.94 -3.52 0.72
N PRO A 216 -23.74 -3.74 1.30
CA PRO A 216 -22.76 -4.68 0.75
C PRO A 216 -23.29 -6.12 0.62
N ALA A 217 -24.12 -6.59 1.55
CA ALA A 217 -24.78 -7.90 1.43
C ALA A 217 -25.71 -7.99 0.20
N ASP A 218 -26.39 -6.89 -0.14
CA ASP A 218 -27.25 -6.81 -1.33
C ASP A 218 -26.40 -6.73 -2.62
N GLN A 219 -25.25 -6.07 -2.57
CA GLN A 219 -24.30 -6.04 -3.68
C GLN A 219 -23.71 -7.43 -3.95
N LEU A 220 -23.37 -8.20 -2.90
CA LEU A 220 -22.95 -9.59 -3.03
C LEU A 220 -24.07 -10.45 -3.63
N TYR A 221 -25.32 -10.24 -3.20
CA TYR A 221 -26.45 -10.94 -3.79
C TYR A 221 -26.61 -10.63 -5.29
N ASN A 222 -26.50 -9.37 -5.69
CA ASN A 222 -26.53 -8.98 -7.11
C ASN A 222 -25.36 -9.59 -7.89
N ALA A 223 -24.18 -9.72 -7.28
CA ALA A 223 -23.04 -10.39 -7.90
C ALA A 223 -23.30 -11.90 -8.10
N TYR A 224 -23.96 -12.57 -7.16
CA TYR A 224 -24.43 -13.94 -7.37
C TYR A 224 -25.43 -14.03 -8.52
N GLN A 225 -26.40 -13.12 -8.60
CA GLN A 225 -27.38 -13.12 -9.69
C GLN A 225 -26.70 -13.03 -11.06
N ALA A 226 -25.76 -12.10 -11.23
CA ALA A 226 -25.00 -11.95 -12.47
C ALA A 226 -24.19 -13.20 -12.83
N GLU A 227 -23.56 -13.84 -11.83
CA GLU A 227 -22.81 -15.09 -12.04
C GLU A 227 -23.74 -16.27 -12.38
N ILE A 228 -24.92 -16.35 -11.76
CA ILE A 228 -25.92 -17.39 -12.06
C ILE A 228 -26.44 -17.24 -13.48
N GLU A 229 -26.75 -16.02 -13.92
CA GLU A 229 -27.17 -15.73 -15.30
C GLU A 229 -26.06 -16.14 -16.29
N THR A 230 -24.82 -15.71 -16.03
CA THR A 230 -23.66 -16.04 -16.88
C THR A 230 -23.40 -17.55 -16.94
N ALA A 231 -23.47 -18.24 -15.79
CA ALA A 231 -23.24 -19.68 -15.70
C ALA A 231 -24.31 -20.48 -16.46
N GLU A 232 -25.58 -20.03 -16.44
CA GLU A 232 -26.65 -20.66 -17.21
C GLU A 232 -26.49 -20.43 -18.72
N GLU A 233 -26.10 -19.22 -19.15
CA GLU A 233 -25.77 -18.93 -20.56
C GLU A 233 -24.60 -19.78 -21.07
N GLU A 234 -23.61 -20.06 -20.21
CA GLU A 234 -22.44 -20.88 -20.52
C GLU A 234 -22.65 -22.39 -20.26
N HIS A 235 -23.83 -22.79 -19.79
CA HIS A 235 -24.15 -24.18 -19.38
C HIS A 235 -23.15 -24.80 -18.40
N ARG A 236 -22.68 -24.01 -17.43
CA ARG A 236 -21.76 -24.43 -16.37
C ARG A 236 -22.38 -24.26 -14.99
N ALA A 237 -21.75 -24.86 -13.98
CA ALA A 237 -22.14 -24.59 -12.59
C ALA A 237 -21.71 -23.17 -12.18
N PRO A 238 -22.55 -22.44 -11.40
CA PRO A 238 -22.18 -21.15 -10.86
C PRO A 238 -21.05 -21.29 -9.83
N ASN A 239 -20.04 -20.42 -9.92
CA ASN A 239 -18.90 -20.42 -9.02
C ASN A 239 -19.06 -19.36 -7.94
N THR A 240 -19.89 -19.65 -6.94
CA THR A 240 -20.20 -18.71 -5.86
C THR A 240 -19.01 -18.42 -4.95
N GLU A 241 -18.11 -19.39 -4.76
CA GLU A 241 -16.90 -19.25 -3.93
C GLU A 241 -15.96 -18.18 -4.49
N LYS A 242 -15.73 -18.19 -5.81
CA LYS A 242 -14.89 -17.18 -6.46
C LYS A 242 -15.51 -15.79 -6.39
N ILE A 243 -16.83 -15.68 -6.55
CA ILE A 243 -17.54 -14.40 -6.42
C ILE A 243 -17.42 -13.84 -5.00
N GLU A 244 -17.55 -14.70 -3.98
CA GLU A 244 -17.32 -14.33 -2.58
C GLU A 244 -15.91 -13.82 -2.33
N GLU A 245 -14.91 -14.55 -2.82
CA GLU A 245 -13.49 -14.20 -2.67
C GLU A 245 -13.20 -12.85 -3.32
N GLU A 246 -13.61 -12.66 -4.57
CA GLU A 246 -13.38 -11.42 -5.32
C GLU A 246 -14.12 -10.23 -4.67
N PHE A 247 -15.37 -10.41 -4.28
CA PHE A 247 -16.18 -9.38 -3.65
C PHE A 247 -15.60 -8.95 -2.29
N LEU A 248 -15.32 -9.91 -1.40
CA LEU A 248 -14.75 -9.61 -0.09
C LEU A 248 -13.36 -8.99 -0.20
N THR A 249 -12.53 -9.49 -1.13
CA THR A 249 -11.20 -8.92 -1.38
C THR A 249 -11.30 -7.46 -1.80
N GLN A 250 -12.17 -7.14 -2.76
CA GLN A 250 -12.36 -5.75 -3.20
C GLN A 250 -12.90 -4.86 -2.08
N LEU A 251 -13.90 -5.35 -1.33
CA LEU A 251 -14.49 -4.62 -0.22
C LEU A 251 -13.46 -4.31 0.87
N LEU A 252 -12.69 -5.31 1.30
CA LEU A 252 -11.63 -5.16 2.30
C LEU A 252 -10.51 -4.26 1.79
N PHE A 253 -10.09 -4.42 0.53
CA PHE A 253 -9.07 -3.57 -0.08
C PHE A 253 -9.47 -2.10 -0.05
N HIS A 254 -10.69 -1.77 -0.47
CA HIS A 254 -11.20 -0.41 -0.44
C HIS A 254 -11.17 0.19 0.97
N GLN A 255 -11.51 -0.61 1.99
CA GLN A 255 -11.46 -0.15 3.39
C GLN A 255 -10.04 0.05 3.90
N LEU A 256 -9.17 -0.94 3.71
CA LEU A 256 -7.76 -0.84 4.09
C LEU A 256 -7.12 0.38 3.44
N GLN A 257 -7.36 0.59 2.15
CA GLN A 257 -6.81 1.70 1.38
C GLN A 257 -7.37 3.06 1.79
N ALA A 258 -8.69 3.16 2.05
CA ALA A 258 -9.31 4.39 2.52
C ALA A 258 -8.76 4.81 3.89
N LYS A 259 -8.64 3.87 4.83
CA LYS A 259 -8.10 4.14 6.17
C LYS A 259 -6.59 4.41 6.13
N ALA A 260 -5.83 3.66 5.34
CA ALA A 260 -4.42 3.96 5.10
C ALA A 260 -4.21 5.37 4.53
N GLY A 261 -5.06 5.81 3.60
CA GLY A 261 -5.05 7.17 3.07
C GLY A 261 -5.33 8.25 4.13
N GLN A 262 -6.09 7.95 5.17
CA GLN A 262 -6.38 8.91 6.25
C GLN A 262 -5.24 9.04 7.26
N TYR A 263 -4.63 7.92 7.67
CA TYR A 263 -3.64 7.89 8.75
C TYR A 263 -2.19 7.92 8.27
N ILE A 264 -1.88 7.32 7.11
CA ILE A 264 -0.51 7.15 6.62
C ILE A 264 -0.13 8.22 5.61
N ASP A 265 -1.03 8.64 4.70
CA ASP A 265 -0.74 9.76 3.77
C ASP A 265 -0.50 11.08 4.52
N ALA A 266 -1.08 11.20 5.72
CA ALA A 266 -0.82 12.29 6.66
C ALA A 266 0.69 12.46 6.98
N LEU A 267 1.46 11.37 6.89
CA LEU A 267 2.91 11.34 7.12
C LEU A 267 3.73 11.72 5.88
N GLN A 268 3.09 12.04 4.74
CA GLN A 268 3.72 12.36 3.46
C GLN A 268 4.74 11.33 2.95
N ILE A 269 4.63 10.08 3.40
CA ILE A 269 5.27 8.95 2.73
C ILE A 269 4.55 8.84 1.39
N ASN A 270 5.28 8.79 0.26
CA ASN A 270 4.70 8.66 -1.10
C ASN A 270 3.90 7.34 -1.22
N SER A 271 2.72 7.32 -0.63
CA SER A 271 1.92 6.13 -0.31
C SER A 271 1.17 5.58 -1.51
N HIS A 272 0.97 6.40 -2.54
CA HIS A 272 0.11 6.13 -3.70
C HIS A 272 0.52 4.91 -4.53
N ASN A 273 1.75 4.40 -4.34
CA ASN A 273 2.19 3.12 -4.93
C ASN A 273 2.80 2.16 -3.91
N ILE A 274 3.05 2.60 -2.67
CA ILE A 274 3.75 1.78 -1.69
C ILE A 274 2.78 0.78 -1.05
N LEU A 275 1.56 1.20 -0.74
CA LEU A 275 0.63 0.41 0.05
C LEU A 275 -0.37 -0.40 -0.77
N ASP A 276 -0.55 -0.10 -2.05
CA ASP A 276 -1.59 -0.73 -2.88
C ASP A 276 -1.38 -2.25 -3.00
N GLU A 277 -0.17 -2.68 -3.39
CA GLU A 277 0.17 -4.10 -3.50
C GLU A 277 0.08 -4.82 -2.15
N PHE A 278 0.51 -4.14 -1.08
CA PHE A 278 0.45 -4.68 0.28
C PHE A 278 -1.01 -4.86 0.72
N ASN A 279 -1.82 -3.81 0.64
CA ASN A 279 -3.23 -3.85 1.04
C ASN A 279 -4.05 -4.81 0.19
N GLN A 280 -3.76 -4.94 -1.11
CA GLN A 280 -4.42 -5.91 -1.98
C GLN A 280 -4.10 -7.35 -1.53
N THR A 281 -2.84 -7.62 -1.22
CA THR A 281 -2.40 -8.94 -0.72
C THR A 281 -3.05 -9.27 0.62
N GLN A 282 -3.08 -8.30 1.55
CA GLN A 282 -3.70 -8.45 2.86
C GLN A 282 -5.22 -8.59 2.77
N ALA A 283 -5.88 -7.85 1.88
CA ALA A 283 -7.32 -7.97 1.66
C ALA A 283 -7.69 -9.37 1.15
N ASN A 284 -6.92 -9.92 0.21
CA ASN A 284 -7.12 -11.28 -0.28
C ASN A 284 -6.90 -12.32 0.83
N PHE A 285 -5.82 -12.17 1.60
CA PHE A 285 -5.53 -13.04 2.74
C PHE A 285 -6.65 -13.04 3.79
N LEU A 286 -7.17 -11.85 4.13
CA LEU A 286 -8.28 -11.70 5.07
C LEU A 286 -9.59 -12.26 4.48
N ALA A 287 -9.88 -12.03 3.20
CA ALA A 287 -11.07 -12.58 2.54
C ALA A 287 -11.09 -14.11 2.61
N ASN A 288 -9.96 -14.75 2.28
CA ASN A 288 -9.83 -16.21 2.36
C ASN A 288 -10.01 -16.72 3.79
N LYS A 289 -9.38 -16.08 4.79
CA LYS A 289 -9.58 -16.44 6.20
C LYS A 289 -11.03 -16.32 6.67
N ILE A 290 -11.74 -15.27 6.23
CA ILE A 290 -13.17 -15.08 6.55
C ILE A 290 -14.01 -16.19 5.92
N LEU A 291 -13.75 -16.53 4.66
CA LEU A 291 -14.51 -17.55 3.94
C LEU A 291 -14.22 -18.95 4.46
N ASP A 292 -12.96 -19.27 4.77
CA ASP A 292 -12.58 -20.55 5.39
C ASP A 292 -13.28 -20.72 6.73
N ALA A 293 -13.25 -19.69 7.59
CA ALA A 293 -13.93 -19.72 8.88
C ALA A 293 -15.45 -19.86 8.72
N PHE A 294 -16.06 -19.16 7.75
CA PHE A 294 -17.49 -19.27 7.46
C PHE A 294 -17.88 -20.67 6.96
N ASN A 295 -17.12 -21.22 6.01
CA ASN A 295 -17.40 -22.52 5.40
C ASN A 295 -17.18 -23.68 6.38
N ASN A 296 -16.22 -23.56 7.30
CA ASN A 296 -15.92 -24.56 8.33
C ASN A 296 -16.75 -24.38 9.62
N GLY A 297 -17.53 -23.29 9.73
CA GLY A 297 -18.31 -22.98 10.94
C GLY A 297 -17.45 -22.59 12.14
N GLU A 298 -16.26 -22.07 11.90
CA GLU A 298 -15.32 -21.59 12.91
C GLU A 298 -15.68 -20.16 13.37
N THR A 299 -15.11 -19.71 14.48
CA THR A 299 -15.34 -18.35 14.98
C THR A 299 -14.54 -17.32 14.19
N LEU A 300 -15.12 -16.13 13.97
CA LEU A 300 -14.44 -15.03 13.29
C LEU A 300 -13.34 -14.41 14.20
N GLU A 301 -12.07 -14.69 13.91
CA GLU A 301 -10.89 -14.21 14.66
C GLU A 301 -10.32 -12.89 14.12
N MET A 302 -11.19 -11.99 13.65
CA MET A 302 -10.77 -10.77 12.94
C MET A 302 -9.91 -9.82 13.78
N HIS A 303 -10.00 -9.85 15.11
CA HIS A 303 -9.12 -9.06 15.98
C HIS A 303 -7.66 -9.49 15.85
N ASP A 304 -7.40 -10.80 15.90
CA ASP A 304 -6.06 -11.37 15.84
C ASP A 304 -5.45 -11.18 14.45
N TRP A 305 -6.26 -11.36 13.39
CA TRP A 305 -5.79 -11.12 12.02
C TRP A 305 -5.46 -9.64 11.75
N LEU A 306 -6.16 -8.71 12.40
CA LEU A 306 -5.84 -7.28 12.33
C LEU A 306 -4.61 -6.91 13.18
N ASP A 307 -4.30 -7.66 14.24
CA ASP A 307 -3.04 -7.52 14.98
C ASP A 307 -1.85 -7.98 14.12
N ASP A 308 -2.00 -9.10 13.40
CA ASP A 308 -1.00 -9.56 12.42
C ASP A 308 -0.79 -8.50 11.32
N TYR A 309 -1.89 -7.98 10.75
CA TYR A 309 -1.84 -6.89 9.76
C TYR A 309 -1.09 -5.66 10.28
N GLN A 310 -1.33 -5.26 11.53
CA GLN A 310 -0.66 -4.13 12.17
C GLN A 310 0.86 -4.32 12.23
N VAL A 311 1.31 -5.51 12.65
CA VAL A 311 2.73 -5.86 12.72
C VAL A 311 3.37 -5.90 11.34
N GLU A 312 2.70 -6.53 10.37
CA GLU A 312 3.18 -6.64 9.00
C GLU A 312 3.24 -5.28 8.30
N LEU A 313 2.25 -4.40 8.51
CA LEU A 313 2.22 -3.05 7.97
C LEU A 313 3.36 -2.19 8.53
N SER A 314 3.63 -2.27 9.84
CA SER A 314 4.76 -1.54 10.45
C SER A 314 6.08 -2.03 9.87
N SER A 315 6.28 -3.35 9.79
CA SER A 315 7.47 -3.93 9.17
C SER A 315 7.60 -3.53 7.70
N TYR A 316 6.51 -3.51 6.95
CA TYR A 316 6.50 -3.20 5.52
C TYR A 316 6.85 -1.72 5.27
N ILE A 317 6.24 -0.79 6.02
CA ILE A 317 6.53 0.64 5.91
C ILE A 317 7.99 0.92 6.30
N ARG A 318 8.44 0.40 7.45
CA ARG A 318 9.83 0.55 7.90
C ARG A 318 10.79 0.02 6.85
N LYS A 319 10.57 -1.19 6.35
CA LYS A 319 11.38 -1.81 5.29
C LYS A 319 11.37 -0.98 4.00
N LYS A 320 10.24 -0.41 3.58
CA LYS A 320 10.18 0.44 2.38
C LYS A 320 10.88 1.79 2.55
N ILE A 321 10.89 2.35 3.76
CA ILE A 321 11.68 3.55 4.08
C ILE A 321 13.18 3.20 4.16
N GLU A 322 13.53 2.01 4.63
CA GLU A 322 14.91 1.50 4.69
C GLU A 322 15.45 1.02 3.35
N LEU A 323 14.57 0.56 2.44
CA LEU A 323 14.87 0.08 1.09
C LEU A 323 15.32 1.26 0.21
N ILE A 324 16.56 1.63 0.43
CA ILE A 324 17.44 2.27 -0.53
C ILE A 324 18.45 1.17 -0.94
N ASP A 325 17.94 0.11 -1.56
CA ASP A 325 18.69 -1.07 -2.05
C ASP A 325 19.80 -1.63 -1.12
N GLY A 326 19.73 -1.41 0.19
CA GLY A 326 20.72 -1.90 1.17
C GLY A 326 22.18 -1.53 0.87
N LYS A 327 22.46 -0.59 -0.03
CA LYS A 327 23.83 -0.29 -0.48
C LYS A 327 24.50 0.59 0.58
N ILE A 328 25.31 0.00 1.46
CA ILE A 328 26.42 0.77 2.03
C ILE A 328 27.31 1.10 0.85
N TRP A 329 27.36 2.37 0.44
CA TRP A 329 28.22 2.76 -0.68
C TRP A 329 29.67 2.63 -0.21
N PRO A 330 30.42 1.63 -0.70
CA PRO A 330 31.82 1.52 -0.33
C PRO A 330 32.51 2.79 -0.84
N SER A 331 33.28 3.43 0.03
CA SER A 331 34.06 4.58 -0.40
C SER A 331 35.04 4.11 -1.47
N PRO A 332 35.11 4.78 -2.63
CA PRO A 332 36.09 4.42 -3.65
C PRO A 332 37.48 4.44 -3.00
N ASN A 333 38.18 3.30 -3.09
CA ASN A 333 39.50 3.14 -2.51
C ASN A 333 40.48 3.90 -3.41
N LEU A 334 40.57 5.21 -3.19
CA LEU A 334 41.58 6.05 -3.79
C LEU A 334 42.92 5.56 -3.24
N ASP A 335 43.76 5.01 -4.11
CA ASP A 335 45.15 4.72 -3.78
C ASP A 335 45.89 6.05 -3.58
N LEU A 336 45.68 6.63 -2.38
CA LEU A 336 46.18 7.93 -1.94
C LEU A 336 47.71 8.02 -1.94
N ALA A 337 48.39 6.88 -2.08
CA ALA A 337 49.84 6.81 -2.23
C ALA A 337 50.35 7.36 -3.58
N GLY A 338 49.50 7.40 -4.62
CA GLY A 338 49.88 7.85 -5.97
C GLY A 338 49.36 9.23 -6.39
N LEU A 339 48.49 9.88 -5.61
CA LEU A 339 47.83 11.13 -5.98
C LEU A 339 48.38 12.32 -5.18
N THR A 340 49.47 12.92 -5.64
CA THR A 340 50.02 14.19 -5.10
C THR A 340 49.32 15.44 -5.66
N GLU A 341 48.40 15.28 -6.61
CA GLU A 341 47.86 16.40 -7.40
C GLU A 341 46.54 17.04 -6.87
N PRO A 342 45.56 16.32 -6.26
CA PRO A 342 44.31 16.93 -5.80
C PRO A 342 44.50 17.72 -4.50
N LEU A 343 43.98 18.95 -4.46
CA LEU A 343 44.11 19.83 -3.29
C LEU A 343 43.36 19.27 -2.07
N SER A 344 42.23 18.61 -2.31
CA SER A 344 41.45 17.88 -1.31
C SER A 344 42.19 16.69 -0.68
N ALA A 345 43.03 15.99 -1.44
CA ALA A 345 43.86 14.89 -0.94
C ALA A 345 45.04 15.41 -0.11
N LEU A 346 45.70 16.46 -0.61
CA LEU A 346 46.79 17.14 0.10
C LEU A 346 46.34 17.77 1.42
N TRP A 347 45.12 18.31 1.49
CA TRP A 347 44.54 18.82 2.74
C TRP A 347 44.42 17.73 3.82
N ASN A 348 44.04 16.51 3.44
CA ASN A 348 43.88 15.40 4.38
C ASN A 348 45.20 14.75 4.81
N ASN A 349 46.23 14.79 3.95
CA ASN A 349 47.55 14.16 4.15
C ASN A 349 48.71 15.17 4.23
N TRP A 350 48.41 16.42 4.62
CA TRP A 350 49.35 17.55 4.59
C TRP A 350 50.63 17.33 5.42
N VAL A 351 50.57 16.45 6.42
CA VAL A 351 51.69 16.10 7.31
C VAL A 351 52.66 15.12 6.66
N THR A 352 52.18 14.22 5.80
CA THR A 352 52.98 13.12 5.23
C THR A 352 53.52 13.42 3.83
N ASN A 353 52.84 14.25 3.03
CA ASN A 353 53.18 14.46 1.60
C ASN A 353 53.72 15.86 1.24
N GLY A 354 54.16 16.67 2.21
CA GLY A 354 54.91 17.89 1.94
C GLY A 354 54.07 19.16 1.96
N SER A 355 54.20 19.92 3.05
CA SER A 355 53.58 21.24 3.25
C SER A 355 53.92 22.26 2.15
N ALA A 356 55.04 22.07 1.43
CA ALA A 356 55.47 22.92 0.34
C ALA A 356 54.65 22.73 -0.95
N GLU A 357 54.28 21.48 -1.30
CA GLU A 357 53.48 21.18 -2.48
C GLU A 357 52.02 21.60 -2.28
N PHE A 358 51.48 21.34 -1.09
CA PHE A 358 50.20 21.90 -0.67
C PHE A 358 50.20 23.44 -0.69
N ALA A 359 51.22 24.10 -0.12
CA ALA A 359 51.32 25.55 -0.16
C ALA A 359 51.41 26.09 -1.60
N ALA A 360 52.17 25.45 -2.48
CA ALA A 360 52.25 25.84 -3.90
C ALA A 360 50.88 25.75 -4.59
N LYS A 361 50.15 24.64 -4.40
CA LYS A 361 48.84 24.41 -5.00
C LYS A 361 47.72 25.28 -4.41
N VAL A 362 47.75 25.55 -3.10
CA VAL A 362 46.88 26.57 -2.48
C VAL A 362 47.20 27.96 -3.04
N GLY A 363 48.46 28.25 -3.36
CA GLY A 363 48.88 29.47 -4.04
C GLY A 363 48.26 29.61 -5.44
N GLU A 364 48.18 28.52 -6.20
CA GLU A 364 47.47 28.45 -7.49
C GLU A 364 45.95 28.64 -7.34
N ALA A 365 45.36 28.10 -6.26
CA ALA A 365 43.93 28.19 -5.94
C ALA A 365 43.54 29.47 -5.14
N HIS A 366 44.47 30.39 -4.91
CA HIS A 366 44.36 31.46 -3.92
C HIS A 366 43.10 32.33 -4.06
N TYR A 367 42.72 32.69 -5.29
CA TYR A 367 41.52 33.49 -5.56
C TYR A 367 40.22 32.75 -5.21
N PHE A 368 40.18 31.45 -5.46
CA PHE A 368 39.04 30.60 -5.13
C PHE A 368 38.94 30.40 -3.60
N VAL A 369 40.07 30.18 -2.93
CA VAL A 369 40.13 30.01 -1.46
C VAL A 369 39.72 31.28 -0.72
N GLN A 370 40.12 32.46 -1.19
CA GLN A 370 39.67 33.74 -0.63
C GLN A 370 38.17 33.95 -0.81
N TYR A 371 37.63 33.58 -1.98
CA TYR A 371 36.21 33.69 -2.28
C TYR A 371 35.35 32.80 -1.36
N MET A 372 35.80 31.57 -1.08
CA MET A 372 35.15 30.62 -0.18
C MET A 372 35.26 30.98 1.32
N GLY A 373 35.71 32.19 1.67
CA GLY A 373 35.82 32.64 3.06
C GLY A 373 37.11 32.19 3.77
N GLY A 374 38.10 31.69 3.02
CA GLY A 374 39.45 31.42 3.53
C GLY A 374 40.17 32.70 3.93
N ALA A 375 39.97 33.14 5.17
CA ALA A 375 40.60 34.32 5.73
C ALA A 375 42.08 34.06 6.07
N SER A 376 42.95 34.14 5.07
CA SER A 376 44.37 34.39 5.33
C SER A 376 44.67 35.86 5.14
N GLN A 377 45.13 36.50 6.21
CA GLN A 377 45.69 37.85 6.19
C GLN A 377 47.13 37.89 5.64
N ASN A 378 47.70 36.73 5.30
CA ASN A 378 49.09 36.59 4.87
C ASN A 378 49.17 36.21 3.38
N ASP A 379 49.96 36.99 2.63
CA ASP A 379 50.12 36.90 1.17
C ASP A 379 51.11 35.85 0.69
N ASN A 380 51.69 35.07 1.62
CA ASN A 380 52.56 33.97 1.26
C ASN A 380 51.80 32.65 1.49
N PRO A 381 51.66 31.79 0.46
CA PRO A 381 51.06 30.45 0.62
C PRO A 381 51.78 29.60 1.67
N PHE A 382 53.08 29.84 1.89
CA PHE A 382 53.85 29.24 2.98
C PHE A 382 53.34 29.69 4.36
N PHE A 383 53.02 30.99 4.53
CA PHE A 383 52.43 31.51 5.77
C PHE A 383 50.96 31.12 5.94
N TRP A 384 50.25 30.75 4.88
CA TRP A 384 48.92 30.12 4.96
C TRP A 384 48.99 28.72 5.56
N GLY A 385 49.92 27.89 5.07
CA GLY A 385 50.23 26.59 5.67
C GLY A 385 50.73 26.71 7.11
N LEU A 386 51.47 27.77 7.43
CA LEU A 386 51.96 28.09 8.77
C LEU A 386 50.86 28.63 9.70
N ASP A 387 49.90 29.40 9.18
CA ASP A 387 48.72 29.87 9.93
C ASP A 387 47.76 28.71 10.21
N ALA A 388 47.50 27.84 9.24
CA ALA A 388 46.75 26.60 9.45
C ALA A 388 47.46 25.66 10.46
N TYR A 389 48.79 25.53 10.36
CA TYR A 389 49.64 24.80 11.30
C TYR A 389 49.63 25.40 12.71
N ASN A 390 49.71 26.73 12.85
CA ASN A 390 49.64 27.43 14.14
C ASN A 390 48.25 27.35 14.77
N LEU A 391 47.19 27.38 13.97
CA LEU A 391 45.80 27.24 14.41
C LEU A 391 45.47 25.81 14.88
N LEU A 392 46.20 24.81 14.35
CA LEU A 392 46.11 23.41 14.75
C LEU A 392 47.03 23.03 15.92
N ARG A 393 48.21 23.63 16.05
CA ARG A 393 49.25 23.22 17.02
C ARG A 393 49.36 24.11 18.27
N ASN A 394 49.14 25.42 18.17
CA ASN A 394 49.36 26.38 19.26
C ASN A 394 48.05 27.10 19.67
N LYS A 395 46.94 26.37 19.62
CA LYS A 395 45.58 26.91 19.74
C LYS A 395 45.29 27.57 21.10
N ASP A 396 45.90 27.10 22.18
CA ASP A 396 45.54 27.58 23.52
C ASP A 396 46.41 28.78 23.96
N GLU A 397 47.66 28.88 23.52
CA GLU A 397 48.60 29.95 23.95
C GLU A 397 48.54 31.22 23.06
N ILE A 398 48.23 31.08 21.77
CA ILE A 398 48.15 32.25 20.85
C ILE A 398 46.81 32.98 21.01
N VAL A 399 45.74 32.27 21.39
CA VAL A 399 44.39 32.84 21.52
C VAL A 399 44.32 33.81 22.70
N GLU A 400 44.98 33.57 23.82
CA GLU A 400 44.86 34.43 25.01
C GLU A 400 45.60 35.77 24.83
N THR A 401 46.81 35.74 24.26
CA THR A 401 47.64 36.95 24.06
C THR A 401 47.17 37.77 22.85
N LYS A 402 46.67 37.10 21.80
CA LYS A 402 46.09 37.75 20.61
C LYS A 402 44.66 38.24 20.89
N ASN A 403 43.84 37.54 21.70
CA ASN A 403 42.49 38.03 21.99
C ASN A 403 42.50 39.35 22.75
N THR A 404 43.36 39.54 23.75
CA THR A 404 43.27 40.74 24.59
C THR A 404 43.77 41.99 23.88
N LEU A 405 44.89 41.91 23.15
CA LEU A 405 45.45 43.06 22.41
C LEU A 405 44.83 43.24 21.02
N PHE A 406 44.52 42.15 20.31
CA PHE A 406 43.97 42.21 18.96
C PHE A 406 42.45 42.41 18.96
N ASN A 407 41.67 41.84 19.90
CA ASN A 407 40.21 42.05 19.92
C ASN A 407 39.79 43.43 20.44
N LEU A 408 40.54 44.03 21.36
CA LEU A 408 40.22 45.36 21.89
C LEU A 408 40.71 46.51 21.01
N LEU A 409 41.91 46.40 20.42
CA LEU A 409 42.53 47.51 19.68
C LEU A 409 42.44 47.38 18.15
N ILE A 410 42.43 46.17 17.58
CA ILE A 410 42.60 45.96 16.13
C ILE A 410 41.33 45.39 15.45
N LYS A 411 40.62 44.43 16.07
CA LYS A 411 39.35 43.85 15.58
C LYS A 411 38.31 44.91 15.18
N PRO A 412 38.07 46.00 15.94
CA PRO A 412 37.11 47.02 15.52
C PRO A 412 37.51 47.79 14.26
N PHE A 413 38.79 47.75 13.83
CA PHE A 413 39.28 48.41 12.62
C PHE A 413 39.71 47.43 11.52
N LYS A 414 39.53 46.12 11.75
CA LYS A 414 39.89 45.05 10.79
C LYS A 414 39.31 45.28 9.39
N PRO A 415 38.02 45.68 9.20
CA PRO A 415 37.48 45.93 7.87
C PRO A 415 38.19 47.06 7.13
N LEU A 416 38.61 48.12 7.85
CA LEU A 416 39.35 49.24 7.28
C LEU A 416 40.73 48.80 6.81
N ILE A 417 41.44 48.02 7.62
CA ILE A 417 42.76 47.46 7.29
C ILE A 417 42.67 46.54 6.06
N GLN A 418 41.62 45.70 5.98
CA GLN A 418 41.39 44.80 4.85
C GLN A 418 41.10 45.56 3.54
N GLU A 419 40.31 46.63 3.58
CA GLU A 419 40.07 47.48 2.41
C GLU A 419 41.37 48.10 1.88
N TYR A 420 42.25 48.60 2.75
CA TYR A 420 43.56 49.12 2.31
C TYR A 420 44.46 48.04 1.71
N GLN A 421 44.42 46.82 2.24
CA GLN A 421 45.11 45.67 1.67
C GLN A 421 44.55 45.29 0.29
N GLU A 422 43.24 45.29 0.11
CA GLU A 422 42.58 44.97 -1.16
C GLU A 422 42.88 46.01 -2.25
N ILE A 423 42.88 47.30 -1.90
CA ILE A 423 43.22 48.39 -2.83
C ILE A 423 44.66 48.24 -3.33
N ALA A 424 45.60 47.94 -2.42
CA ALA A 424 47.00 47.76 -2.76
C ALA A 424 47.25 46.55 -3.68
N LYS A 425 46.40 45.52 -3.60
CA LYS A 425 46.59 44.24 -4.30
C LYS A 425 45.86 44.14 -5.64
N TYR A 426 44.62 44.62 -5.72
CA TYR A 426 43.71 44.24 -6.81
C TYR A 426 43.22 45.41 -7.66
N GLU A 427 43.29 46.63 -7.13
CA GLU A 427 42.77 47.79 -7.85
C GLU A 427 43.80 48.24 -8.91
N LYS A 428 43.62 47.84 -10.17
CA LYS A 428 44.54 48.21 -11.27
C LYS A 428 44.38 49.66 -11.74
N SER A 429 43.26 50.30 -11.39
CA SER A 429 42.97 51.69 -11.79
C SER A 429 43.50 52.67 -10.76
N PHE A 430 44.48 53.48 -11.16
CA PHE A 430 45.09 54.52 -10.32
C PHE A 430 44.06 55.50 -9.73
N LEU A 431 43.05 55.89 -10.51
CA LEU A 431 41.99 56.82 -10.08
C LEU A 431 41.09 56.19 -9.01
N LYS A 432 40.73 54.91 -9.16
CA LYS A 432 39.95 54.18 -8.16
C LYS A 432 40.75 53.89 -6.88
N GLN A 433 42.05 53.62 -7.01
CA GLN A 433 42.96 53.48 -5.86
C GLN A 433 42.96 54.76 -5.02
N ILE A 434 43.13 55.93 -5.66
CA ILE A 434 43.11 57.22 -4.96
C ILE A 434 41.78 57.43 -4.24
N VAL A 435 40.65 57.26 -4.94
CA VAL A 435 39.33 57.48 -4.36
C VAL A 435 39.08 56.54 -3.17
N ARG A 436 39.33 55.24 -3.32
CA ARG A 436 39.09 54.25 -2.26
C ARG A 436 40.04 54.41 -1.06
N THR A 437 41.26 54.90 -1.28
CA THR A 437 42.25 55.15 -0.22
C THR A 437 41.94 56.44 0.55
N VAL A 438 41.51 57.48 -0.16
CA VAL A 438 41.31 58.84 0.39
C VAL A 438 39.95 58.99 1.06
N MET A 439 38.90 58.29 0.60
CA MET A 439 37.53 58.43 1.15
C MET A 439 37.44 58.14 2.67
N PRO A 440 38.04 57.07 3.22
CA PRO A 440 38.01 56.84 4.67
C PRO A 440 38.79 57.90 5.46
N LEU A 441 39.88 58.42 4.89
CA LEU A 441 40.65 59.53 5.48
C LEU A 441 39.85 60.84 5.49
N LEU A 442 39.06 61.10 4.44
CA LEU A 442 38.15 62.25 4.39
C LEU A 442 37.05 62.18 5.45
N ILE A 443 36.52 60.98 5.75
CA ILE A 443 35.53 60.80 6.83
C ILE A 443 36.14 61.15 8.19
N ILE A 444 37.36 60.69 8.47
CA ILE A 444 38.09 60.99 9.71
C ILE A 444 38.40 62.49 9.80
N ALA A 445 38.90 63.08 8.71
CA ALA A 445 39.22 64.50 8.64
C ALA A 445 37.97 65.38 8.80
N ALA A 446 36.86 65.03 8.16
CA ALA A 446 35.60 65.74 8.27
C ALA A 446 35.06 65.74 9.71
N LEU A 447 35.19 64.63 10.43
CA LEU A 447 34.79 64.56 11.83
C LEU A 447 35.70 65.41 12.73
N LEU A 448 37.02 65.36 12.53
CA LEU A 448 37.97 66.20 13.26
C LEU A 448 37.73 67.70 13.03
N VAL A 449 37.43 68.09 11.79
CA VAL A 449 37.11 69.47 11.42
C VAL A 449 35.76 69.88 12.01
N LEU A 450 34.75 69.01 12.02
CA LEU A 450 33.44 69.29 12.60
C LEU A 450 33.51 69.47 14.12
N VAL A 451 34.24 68.58 14.81
CA VAL A 451 34.50 68.72 16.25
C VAL A 451 35.36 69.95 16.54
N GLY A 452 36.36 70.24 15.70
CA GLY A 452 37.16 71.46 15.79
C GLY A 452 36.30 72.72 15.66
N MET A 453 35.40 72.79 14.67
CA MET A 453 34.45 73.89 14.47
C MET A 453 33.49 74.06 15.66
N LEU A 454 32.99 72.96 16.23
CA LEU A 454 32.14 72.98 17.43
C LEU A 454 32.89 73.48 18.67
N LEU A 455 34.20 73.26 18.75
CA LEU A 455 35.03 73.63 19.90
C LEU A 455 35.72 74.99 19.75
N THR A 456 35.83 75.51 18.52
CA THR A 456 36.45 76.81 18.21
C THR A 456 35.87 77.97 19.05
N PRO A 457 34.55 78.04 19.33
CA PRO A 457 33.97 79.11 20.14
C PRO A 457 34.43 79.12 21.61
N PHE A 458 34.98 78.01 22.11
CA PHE A 458 35.32 77.83 23.53
C PHE A 458 36.75 78.26 23.88
N GLY A 459 37.57 78.66 22.90
CA GLY A 459 38.92 79.21 23.14
C GLY A 459 39.84 78.29 23.96
N LEU A 460 39.68 76.97 23.80
CA LEU A 460 40.40 75.98 24.60
C LEU A 460 41.92 75.98 24.29
N PRO A 461 42.79 75.81 25.30
CA PRO A 461 44.23 75.67 25.09
C PRO A 461 44.55 74.38 24.31
N GLU A 462 45.65 74.38 23.54
CA GLU A 462 46.07 73.30 22.63
C GLU A 462 46.10 71.91 23.29
N LEU A 463 46.39 71.84 24.59
CA LEU A 463 46.38 70.59 25.35
C LEU A 463 44.98 69.98 25.50
N ALA A 464 43.94 70.80 25.68
CA ALA A 464 42.55 70.35 25.76
C ALA A 464 42.04 69.90 24.38
N PHE A 465 42.56 70.48 23.30
CA PHE A 465 42.29 70.02 21.94
C PHE A 465 42.84 68.60 21.72
N ILE A 466 44.04 68.28 22.20
CA ILE A 466 44.62 66.92 22.10
C ILE A 466 43.77 65.89 22.86
N VAL A 467 43.29 66.24 24.06
CA VAL A 467 42.44 65.35 24.89
C VAL A 467 41.10 65.05 24.20
N ILE A 468 40.57 65.96 23.39
CA ILE A 468 39.32 65.76 22.64
C ILE A 468 39.58 65.13 21.25
N ALA A 469 40.73 65.43 20.63
CA ALA A 469 41.12 64.91 19.33
C ALA A 469 41.32 63.39 19.34
N ILE A 470 41.88 62.82 20.43
CA ILE A 470 42.09 61.38 20.53
C ILE A 470 40.76 60.60 20.48
N PRO A 471 39.75 60.85 21.35
CA PRO A 471 38.43 60.22 21.22
C PRO A 471 37.76 60.49 19.88
N THR A 472 37.90 61.69 19.34
CA THR A 472 37.34 62.05 18.02
C THR A 472 37.96 61.22 16.90
N LEU A 473 39.27 60.97 16.95
CA LEU A 473 39.97 60.11 15.99
C LEU A 473 39.48 58.66 16.07
N PHE A 474 39.27 58.14 17.29
CA PHE A 474 38.67 56.80 17.48
C PHE A 474 37.24 56.71 16.92
N ILE A 475 36.39 57.73 17.15
CA ILE A 475 35.04 57.79 16.58
C ILE A 475 35.12 57.90 15.04
N GLY A 476 36.05 58.69 14.51
CA GLY A 476 36.30 58.84 13.07
C GLY A 476 36.72 57.52 12.42
N LEU A 477 37.63 56.78 13.05
CA LEU A 477 38.04 55.45 12.60
C LEU A 477 36.89 54.44 12.66
N ALA A 478 36.04 54.51 13.70
CA ALA A 478 34.86 53.65 13.82
C ALA A 478 33.84 53.94 12.71
N LEU A 479 33.60 55.22 12.40
CA LEU A 479 32.73 55.64 11.30
C LEU A 479 33.30 55.25 9.93
N ALA A 480 34.60 55.41 9.72
CA ALA A 480 35.29 54.97 8.50
C ALA A 480 35.18 53.45 8.33
N THR A 481 35.30 52.69 9.42
CA THR A 481 35.09 51.24 9.40
C THR A 481 33.65 50.89 9.07
N LYS A 482 32.67 51.58 9.68
CA LYS A 482 31.25 51.38 9.36
C LYS A 482 30.95 51.67 7.89
N TYR A 483 31.54 52.73 7.33
CA TYR A 483 31.45 53.05 5.91
C TYR A 483 31.97 51.90 5.04
N VAL A 484 33.17 51.36 5.33
CA VAL A 484 33.73 50.24 4.58
C VAL A 484 32.85 49.00 4.69
N THR A 485 32.36 48.67 5.89
CA THR A 485 31.46 47.52 6.07
C THR A 485 30.16 47.67 5.28
N PHE A 486 29.57 48.87 5.29
CA PHE A 486 28.34 49.15 4.57
C PHE A 486 28.54 49.14 3.05
N LYS A 487 29.65 49.71 2.57
CA LYS A 487 30.05 49.65 1.15
C LYS A 487 30.22 48.19 0.71
N ASN A 488 30.92 47.38 1.49
CA ASN A 488 31.20 45.99 1.14
C ASN A 488 29.93 45.13 1.20
N SER A 489 29.06 45.34 2.20
CA SER A 489 27.75 44.68 2.22
C SER A 489 26.89 45.08 1.03
N LEU A 490 26.84 46.37 0.69
CA LEU A 490 26.09 46.85 -0.47
C LEU A 490 26.62 46.26 -1.78
N THR A 491 27.94 46.17 -1.93
CA THR A 491 28.59 45.58 -3.10
C THR A 491 28.28 44.08 -3.20
N LEU A 492 28.33 43.35 -2.08
CA LEU A 492 27.96 41.94 -2.01
C LEU A 492 26.47 41.74 -2.35
N SER A 493 25.57 42.54 -1.76
CA SER A 493 24.13 42.47 -2.02
C SER A 493 23.78 42.82 -3.47
N LEU A 494 24.44 43.82 -4.06
CA LEU A 494 24.27 44.15 -5.48
C LEU A 494 24.77 43.03 -6.39
N ARG A 495 25.91 42.40 -6.06
CA ARG A 495 26.44 41.24 -6.79
C ARG A 495 25.48 40.06 -6.68
N GLN A 496 25.00 39.73 -5.48
CA GLN A 496 24.02 38.66 -5.26
C GLN A 496 22.70 38.92 -5.99
N TRP A 497 22.21 40.15 -5.98
CA TRP A 497 21.02 40.55 -6.72
C TRP A 497 21.21 40.40 -8.24
N TRP A 498 22.37 40.82 -8.76
CA TRP A 498 22.69 40.72 -10.19
C TRP A 498 22.77 39.27 -10.69
N TYR A 499 23.34 38.38 -9.87
CA TYR A 499 23.52 36.97 -10.23
C TYR A 499 22.37 36.06 -9.77
N GLY A 500 21.40 36.54 -8.98
CA GLY A 500 20.24 35.76 -8.52
C GLY A 500 20.44 35.01 -7.20
N GLY A 501 21.58 35.18 -6.52
CA GLY A 501 21.82 34.62 -5.20
C GLY A 501 23.31 34.50 -4.82
N PRO A 502 23.61 34.08 -3.57
CA PRO A 502 24.98 33.85 -3.12
C PRO A 502 25.68 32.67 -3.79
N PHE A 503 24.94 31.69 -4.33
CA PHE A 503 25.48 30.50 -4.99
C PHE A 503 25.31 30.51 -6.52
N GLU A 504 24.72 31.57 -7.07
CA GLU A 504 24.49 31.74 -8.53
C GLU A 504 25.58 32.58 -9.22
N ILE A 505 26.65 32.86 -8.49
CA ILE A 505 27.84 33.50 -9.01
C ILE A 505 28.69 32.54 -9.88
N PRO A 506 29.44 33.05 -10.88
CA PRO A 506 30.15 32.23 -11.85
C PRO A 506 31.08 31.16 -11.26
N GLU A 507 31.70 31.44 -10.11
CA GLU A 507 32.62 30.52 -9.43
C GLU A 507 31.94 29.29 -8.78
N LEU A 508 30.61 29.32 -8.65
CA LEU A 508 29.78 28.24 -8.12
C LEU A 508 28.77 27.71 -9.15
N GLN A 509 28.76 28.23 -10.37
CA GLN A 509 27.98 27.69 -11.49
C GLN A 509 28.67 26.46 -12.09
N VAL A 510 27.93 25.70 -12.90
CA VAL A 510 28.51 24.55 -13.59
C VAL A 510 29.46 25.05 -14.69
N SER A 511 30.72 24.61 -14.65
CA SER A 511 31.70 24.89 -15.70
C SER A 511 31.63 23.87 -16.84
N ASP A 512 32.07 24.27 -18.04
CA ASP A 512 32.18 23.36 -19.20
C ASP A 512 33.03 22.12 -18.89
N ARG A 513 34.03 22.29 -18.00
CA ARG A 513 34.84 21.18 -17.48
C ARG A 513 33.99 20.18 -16.71
N MET A 514 33.11 20.63 -15.82
CA MET A 514 32.24 19.74 -15.05
C MET A 514 31.30 18.96 -15.98
N ILE A 515 30.74 19.62 -17.00
CA ILE A 515 29.90 18.95 -18.00
C ILE A 515 30.70 17.84 -18.71
N CYS A 516 31.93 18.15 -19.14
CA CYS A 516 32.82 17.17 -19.78
C CYS A 516 33.24 16.02 -18.85
N VAL A 517 33.46 16.29 -17.55
CA VAL A 517 33.89 15.28 -16.57
C VAL A 517 32.77 14.27 -16.31
N PHE A 518 31.52 14.72 -16.22
CA PHE A 518 30.36 13.86 -15.93
C PHE A 518 29.60 13.41 -17.20
N ALA A 519 30.11 13.76 -18.38
CA ALA A 519 29.62 13.26 -19.65
C ALA A 519 29.97 11.78 -19.84
N ASP A 520 29.20 11.14 -20.72
CA ASP A 520 29.57 9.84 -21.27
C ASP A 520 30.72 10.04 -22.27
N LYS A 521 31.92 9.64 -21.84
CA LYS A 521 33.15 9.85 -22.60
C LYS A 521 33.13 9.12 -23.95
N GLU A 522 32.52 7.94 -24.03
CA GLU A 522 32.46 7.17 -25.27
C GLU A 522 31.58 7.88 -26.31
N ARG A 523 30.44 8.43 -25.87
CA ARG A 523 29.54 9.21 -26.73
C ARG A 523 30.16 10.56 -27.13
N LEU A 524 30.89 11.19 -26.22
CA LEU A 524 31.51 12.50 -26.48
C LEU A 524 32.73 12.40 -27.41
N ASP A 525 33.51 11.32 -27.32
CA ASP A 525 34.63 11.01 -28.22
C ASP A 525 34.16 10.50 -29.59
N ALA A 526 32.93 9.96 -29.68
CA ALA A 526 32.32 9.50 -30.95
C ALA A 526 31.67 10.63 -31.78
N ALA A 527 31.52 11.84 -31.23
CA ALA A 527 30.97 12.98 -31.94
C ALA A 527 31.89 13.40 -33.11
N GLN A 528 31.34 13.51 -34.32
CA GLN A 528 32.12 13.78 -35.54
C GLN A 528 32.18 15.27 -35.88
N THR A 529 31.23 16.06 -35.37
CA THR A 529 31.13 17.50 -35.61
C THR A 529 31.10 18.31 -34.32
N ASP A 530 31.57 19.58 -34.39
CA ASP A 530 31.52 20.52 -33.27
C ASP A 530 30.07 20.81 -32.82
N GLN A 531 29.10 20.71 -33.74
CA GLN A 531 27.68 20.90 -33.44
C GLN A 531 27.10 19.73 -32.64
N GLU A 532 27.37 18.49 -33.05
CA GLU A 532 26.99 17.28 -32.28
C GLU A 532 27.59 17.30 -30.87
N ARG A 533 28.85 17.75 -30.76
CA ARG A 533 29.52 17.88 -29.47
C ARG A 533 28.85 18.93 -28.57
N ALA A 534 28.42 20.06 -29.13
CA ALA A 534 27.71 21.09 -28.37
C ALA A 534 26.32 20.60 -27.90
N GLU A 535 25.60 19.86 -28.74
CA GLU A 535 24.29 19.27 -28.40
C GLU A 535 24.42 18.23 -27.28
N LEU A 536 25.44 17.36 -27.33
CA LEU A 536 25.73 16.40 -26.27
C LEU A 536 26.12 17.07 -24.94
N LEU A 537 26.87 18.17 -24.99
CA LEU A 537 27.22 18.92 -23.77
C LEU A 537 25.98 19.52 -23.10
N GLU A 538 25.01 20.01 -23.87
CA GLU A 538 23.72 20.45 -23.31
C GLU A 538 22.90 19.26 -22.76
N GLU A 539 22.95 18.08 -23.39
CA GLU A 539 22.33 16.84 -22.87
C GLU A 539 22.93 16.42 -21.50
N PHE A 540 24.24 16.60 -21.31
CA PHE A 540 24.93 16.21 -20.07
C PHE A 540 24.92 17.27 -18.97
N ARG A 541 24.58 18.52 -19.28
CA ARG A 541 24.50 19.63 -18.32
C ARG A 541 23.66 19.29 -17.06
N PRO A 542 22.47 18.66 -17.14
CA PRO A 542 21.67 18.33 -15.97
C PRO A 542 22.38 17.42 -14.96
N ARG A 543 23.27 16.53 -15.41
CA ARG A 543 24.05 15.65 -14.51
C ARG A 543 25.04 16.45 -13.67
N ALA A 544 25.75 17.38 -14.30
CA ALA A 544 26.69 18.27 -13.62
C ALA A 544 25.95 19.26 -12.68
N GLU A 545 24.76 19.73 -13.06
CA GLU A 545 23.90 20.55 -12.21
C GLU A 545 23.41 19.80 -10.96
N LYS A 546 23.09 18.52 -11.09
CA LYS A 546 22.70 17.65 -9.96
C LYS A 546 23.84 17.46 -8.96
N ILE A 547 25.08 17.34 -9.42
CA ILE A 547 26.25 17.28 -8.53
C ILE A 547 26.49 18.63 -7.85
N ARG A 548 26.35 19.73 -8.61
CA ARG A 548 26.42 21.10 -8.07
C ARG A 548 25.41 21.32 -6.95
N SER A 549 24.15 20.96 -7.15
CA SER A 549 23.09 21.20 -6.15
C SER A 549 23.39 20.49 -4.83
N ILE A 550 23.88 19.24 -4.86
CA ILE A 550 24.28 18.47 -3.67
C ILE A 550 25.43 19.16 -2.92
N TYR A 551 26.46 19.64 -3.65
CA TYR A 551 27.58 20.35 -3.04
C TYR A 551 27.16 21.69 -2.41
N ILE A 552 26.30 22.46 -3.09
CA ILE A 552 25.78 23.74 -2.59
C ILE A 552 24.96 23.52 -1.31
N GLU A 553 24.08 22.52 -1.28
CA GLU A 553 23.28 22.19 -0.10
C GLU A 553 24.16 21.90 1.13
N GLU A 554 25.25 21.15 0.94
CA GLU A 554 26.19 20.86 2.03
C GLU A 554 26.99 22.10 2.47
N MET A 555 27.37 22.98 1.55
CA MET A 555 28.00 24.26 1.90
C MET A 555 27.05 25.19 2.66
N GLN A 556 25.77 25.23 2.27
CA GLN A 556 24.72 26.00 2.95
C GLN A 556 24.57 25.56 4.41
N LYS A 557 24.43 24.25 4.66
CA LYS A 557 24.36 23.71 6.02
C LYS A 557 25.56 24.09 6.87
N CYS A 558 26.76 24.04 6.29
CA CYS A 558 27.96 24.41 7.03
C CYS A 558 28.00 25.91 7.35
N ASN A 559 27.52 26.76 6.44
CA ASN A 559 27.41 28.21 6.64
C ASN A 559 26.34 28.57 7.69
N GLU A 560 25.21 27.87 7.71
CA GLU A 560 24.16 28.03 8.74
C GLU A 560 24.69 27.67 10.13
N ASN A 561 25.42 26.54 10.25
CA ASN A 561 26.08 26.14 11.49
C ASN A 561 27.11 27.20 11.93
N GLU A 562 27.91 27.75 11.02
CA GLU A 562 28.87 28.79 11.36
C GLU A 562 28.19 30.11 11.76
N ALA A 563 27.07 30.47 11.13
CA ALA A 563 26.26 31.61 11.52
C ALA A 563 25.69 31.44 12.94
N TYR A 564 25.23 30.24 13.28
CA TYR A 564 24.82 29.88 14.64
C TYR A 564 25.97 30.07 15.64
N PHE A 565 27.15 29.52 15.35
CA PHE A 565 28.32 29.66 16.23
C PHE A 565 28.83 31.12 16.34
N ALA A 566 28.73 31.90 15.27
CA ALA A 566 29.12 33.31 15.26
C ALA A 566 28.18 34.19 16.11
N GLN A 567 26.89 33.84 16.18
CA GLN A 567 25.92 34.53 17.04
C GLN A 567 26.12 34.21 18.53
N HIS A 568 26.63 33.02 18.85
CA HIS A 568 26.84 32.53 20.22
C HIS A 568 28.32 32.58 20.65
N GLU A 569 29.14 33.45 20.02
CA GLU A 569 30.61 33.49 20.16
C GLU A 569 31.09 33.67 21.62
N VAL A 570 30.26 34.24 22.50
CA VAL A 570 30.51 34.38 23.94
C VAL A 570 29.67 33.35 24.70
N GLY A 571 30.22 32.19 25.02
CA GLY A 571 29.56 31.17 25.86
C GLY A 571 29.51 29.75 25.30
N LEU A 572 30.19 29.45 24.18
CA LEU A 572 30.24 28.09 23.63
C LEU A 572 30.85 27.07 24.62
N THR A 573 30.19 25.93 24.74
CA THR A 573 30.69 24.75 25.48
C THR A 573 31.88 24.10 24.76
N GLN A 574 32.64 23.25 25.45
CA GLN A 574 33.76 22.52 24.84
C GLN A 574 33.33 21.62 23.67
N GLU A 575 32.14 21.03 23.76
CA GLU A 575 31.54 20.22 22.69
C GLU A 575 31.20 21.09 21.46
N GLU A 576 30.59 22.25 21.66
CA GLU A 576 30.28 23.19 20.57
C GLU A 576 31.54 23.80 19.94
N ILE A 577 32.58 24.05 20.73
CA ILE A 577 33.89 24.49 20.22
C ILE A 577 34.49 23.41 19.31
N GLN A 578 34.34 22.14 19.66
CA GLN A 578 34.81 21.03 18.82
C GLN A 578 33.94 20.87 17.57
N ALA A 579 32.61 20.96 17.71
CA ALA A 579 31.68 20.93 16.57
C ALA A 579 31.95 22.07 15.57
N ARG A 580 32.24 23.28 16.05
CA ARG A 580 32.66 24.42 15.22
C ARG A 580 33.97 24.13 14.49
N LYS A 581 34.97 23.54 15.16
CA LYS A 581 36.25 23.15 14.51
C LYS A 581 36.01 22.16 13.38
N ASP A 582 35.17 21.16 13.60
CA ASP A 582 34.92 20.12 12.60
C ASP A 582 34.04 20.65 11.45
N ASN A 583 33.11 21.58 11.72
CA ASN A 583 32.38 22.32 10.70
C ASN A 583 33.31 23.16 9.81
N LEU A 584 34.26 23.91 10.39
CA LEU A 584 35.24 24.68 9.64
C LEU A 584 36.14 23.79 8.77
N LYS A 585 36.62 22.65 9.29
CA LYS A 585 37.36 21.67 8.50
C LYS A 585 36.54 21.17 7.30
N LYS A 586 35.24 20.93 7.50
CA LYS A 586 34.33 20.50 6.44
C LYS A 586 34.13 21.58 5.37
N ILE A 587 33.99 22.85 5.76
CA ILE A 587 33.91 23.99 4.83
C ILE A 587 35.14 24.04 3.93
N TYR A 588 36.33 23.96 4.52
CA TYR A 588 37.58 23.96 3.74
C TYR A 588 37.69 22.75 2.82
N ALA A 589 37.37 21.55 3.32
CA ALA A 589 37.38 20.33 2.51
C ALA A 589 36.42 20.43 1.30
N LEU A 590 35.18 20.89 1.50
CA LEU A 590 34.21 21.09 0.43
C LEU A 590 34.67 22.14 -0.59
N GLY A 591 35.29 23.23 -0.11
CA GLY A 591 35.89 24.24 -0.99
C GLY A 591 36.99 23.65 -1.86
N PHE A 592 37.94 22.92 -1.28
CA PHE A 592 39.03 22.30 -2.04
C PHE A 592 38.55 21.24 -3.03
N GLU A 593 37.56 20.42 -2.65
CA GLU A 593 36.94 19.46 -3.55
C GLU A 593 36.20 20.15 -4.71
N TRP A 594 35.47 21.24 -4.43
CA TRP A 594 34.81 22.02 -5.47
C TRP A 594 35.83 22.62 -6.44
N TYR A 595 36.95 23.16 -5.94
CA TYR A 595 38.04 23.64 -6.80
C TYR A 595 38.60 22.53 -7.69
N ASP A 596 38.86 21.35 -7.12
CA ASP A 596 39.35 20.18 -7.85
C ASP A 596 38.38 19.75 -8.98
N ILE A 597 37.08 19.86 -8.73
CA ILE A 597 36.02 19.52 -9.70
C ILE A 597 35.82 20.62 -10.76
N HIS A 598 35.72 21.88 -10.34
CA HIS A 598 35.27 23.00 -11.16
C HIS A 598 36.40 23.70 -11.93
N SER A 599 37.57 23.91 -11.30
CA SER A 599 38.59 24.85 -11.75
C SER A 599 40.00 24.28 -11.91
N ASN A 600 40.33 23.15 -11.29
CA ASN A 600 41.67 22.58 -11.35
C ASN A 600 41.90 21.86 -12.68
N THR A 601 42.43 22.56 -13.70
CA THR A 601 42.61 21.99 -15.04
C THR A 601 43.62 20.84 -15.13
N ASN A 602 44.48 20.70 -14.11
CA ASN A 602 45.58 19.74 -14.10
C ASN A 602 45.14 18.31 -13.72
N LEU A 603 43.95 18.14 -13.14
CA LEU A 603 43.47 16.81 -12.74
C LEU A 603 42.85 16.06 -13.94
N GLY A 604 43.15 14.77 -14.04
CA GLY A 604 42.47 13.86 -14.98
C GLY A 604 41.00 13.62 -14.61
N ILE A 605 40.17 13.30 -15.61
CA ILE A 605 38.71 13.09 -15.45
C ILE A 605 38.40 12.03 -14.40
N ASP A 606 39.13 10.90 -14.39
CA ASP A 606 38.89 9.79 -13.47
C ASP A 606 39.15 10.19 -12.00
N VAL A 607 40.18 11.02 -11.77
CA VAL A 607 40.51 11.55 -10.45
C VAL A 607 39.41 12.49 -9.96
N VAL A 608 38.87 13.34 -10.84
CA VAL A 608 37.76 14.24 -10.50
C VAL A 608 36.49 13.44 -10.17
N LYS A 609 36.16 12.42 -10.97
CA LYS A 609 35.04 11.51 -10.69
C LYS A 609 35.20 10.81 -9.34
N ALA A 610 36.40 10.36 -9.01
CA ALA A 610 36.67 9.69 -7.74
C ALA A 610 36.54 10.63 -6.52
N VAL A 611 36.97 11.90 -6.64
CA VAL A 611 36.77 12.94 -5.61
C VAL A 611 35.28 13.20 -5.36
N ALA A 612 34.50 13.39 -6.42
CA ALA A 612 33.05 13.57 -6.32
C ALA A 612 32.36 12.34 -5.73
N ALA A 613 32.70 11.13 -6.21
CA ALA A 613 32.14 9.88 -5.72
C ALA A 613 32.43 9.66 -4.22
N LYS A 614 33.66 9.94 -3.76
CA LYS A 614 34.02 9.85 -2.33
C LYS A 614 33.12 10.73 -1.46
N ARG A 615 32.86 11.98 -1.89
CA ARG A 615 32.00 12.91 -1.16
C ARG A 615 30.55 12.44 -1.15
N LEU A 616 30.02 12.04 -2.31
CA LEU A 616 28.66 11.53 -2.44
C LEU A 616 28.45 10.27 -1.58
N CYS A 617 29.39 9.31 -1.56
CA CYS A 617 29.34 8.16 -0.65
C CYS A 617 29.33 8.59 0.82
N THR A 618 30.13 9.59 1.20
CA THR A 618 30.17 10.09 2.59
C THR A 618 28.83 10.73 2.99
N ILE A 619 28.22 11.50 2.08
CA ILE A 619 26.90 12.11 2.29
C ILE A 619 25.84 11.02 2.43
N ALA A 620 25.81 10.08 1.49
CA ALA A 620 24.84 8.98 1.48
C ALA A 620 24.93 8.13 2.76
N ASN A 621 26.14 7.75 3.18
CA ASN A 621 26.34 6.95 4.40
C ASN A 621 25.95 7.71 5.68
N ASN A 622 26.23 9.02 5.76
CA ASN A 622 25.85 9.83 6.92
C ASN A 622 24.33 10.05 6.99
N ASP A 623 23.71 10.40 5.85
CA ASP A 623 22.26 10.58 5.77
C ASP A 623 21.52 9.26 6.00
N TYR A 624 22.08 8.12 5.57
CA TYR A 624 21.55 6.79 5.86
C TYR A 624 21.62 6.46 7.36
N ARG A 625 22.73 6.78 8.05
CA ARG A 625 22.82 6.60 9.50
C ARG A 625 21.78 7.46 10.23
N LEU A 626 21.64 8.73 9.83
CA LEU A 626 20.61 9.61 10.38
C LEU A 626 19.19 9.09 10.12
N LEU A 627 18.93 8.52 8.94
CA LEU A 627 17.66 7.86 8.62
C LEU A 627 17.38 6.70 9.56
N GLN A 628 18.37 5.83 9.82
CA GLN A 628 18.24 4.72 10.77
C GLN A 628 17.99 5.22 12.20
N ASP A 629 18.68 6.28 12.61
CA ASP A 629 18.50 6.89 13.93
C ASP A 629 17.07 7.46 14.05
N TYR A 630 16.57 8.19 13.05
CA TYR A 630 15.18 8.70 13.05
C TYR A 630 14.12 7.59 13.07
N LEU A 631 14.34 6.49 12.36
CA LEU A 631 13.43 5.33 12.37
C LEU A 631 13.42 4.57 13.70
N LYS A 632 14.50 4.64 14.49
CA LYS A 632 14.61 4.02 15.82
C LYS A 632 14.11 4.93 16.94
N ASP A 633 14.20 6.24 16.76
CA ASP A 633 13.78 7.26 17.72
C ASP A 633 12.32 7.73 17.48
N SER A 634 12.05 9.02 17.64
CA SER A 634 10.72 9.62 17.74
C SER A 634 9.86 9.46 16.48
N GLU A 635 10.44 9.37 15.29
CA GLU A 635 9.67 9.23 14.05
C GLU A 635 9.19 7.79 13.83
N GLY A 636 9.96 6.80 14.28
CA GLY A 636 9.50 5.40 14.32
C GLY A 636 8.26 5.23 15.21
N ALA A 637 8.26 5.90 16.37
CA ALA A 637 7.10 5.89 17.28
C ALA A 637 5.85 6.53 16.66
N LEU A 638 6.00 7.61 15.87
CA LEU A 638 4.89 8.23 15.15
C LEU A 638 4.30 7.31 14.06
N ILE A 639 5.16 6.56 13.36
CA ILE A 639 4.72 5.55 12.39
C ILE A 639 3.90 4.46 13.11
N ASP A 640 4.43 3.92 14.21
CA ASP A 640 3.73 2.90 14.97
C ASP A 640 2.42 3.44 15.56
N GLU A 641 2.39 4.68 16.07
CA GLU A 641 1.16 5.32 16.56
C GLU A 641 0.10 5.47 15.46
N ALA A 642 0.49 5.93 14.26
CA ALA A 642 -0.43 6.05 13.14
C ALA A 642 -0.99 4.68 12.71
N ILE A 643 -0.16 3.64 12.71
CA ILE A 643 -0.54 2.27 12.39
C ILE A 643 -1.45 1.69 13.48
N ASN A 644 -1.15 1.93 14.75
CA ASN A 644 -1.98 1.50 15.88
C ASN A 644 -3.37 2.15 15.81
N ASN A 645 -3.43 3.46 15.52
CA ASN A 645 -4.70 4.18 15.36
C ASN A 645 -5.51 3.66 14.16
N LEU A 646 -4.83 3.34 13.05
CA LEU A 646 -5.46 2.71 11.89
C LEU A 646 -6.01 1.33 12.22
N ALA A 647 -5.23 0.46 12.87
CA ALA A 647 -5.64 -0.89 13.25
C ALA A 647 -6.80 -0.86 14.26
N ALA A 648 -6.73 0.04 15.25
CA ALA A 648 -7.83 0.26 16.19
C ALA A 648 -9.10 0.71 15.48
N ASN A 649 -8.99 1.63 14.50
CA ASN A 649 -10.15 2.07 13.72
C ASN A 649 -10.72 0.94 12.85
N LEU A 650 -9.87 0.15 12.19
CA LEU A 650 -10.29 -1.02 11.41
C LEU A 650 -11.02 -2.04 12.29
N LYS A 651 -10.52 -2.31 13.50
CA LYS A 651 -11.20 -3.19 14.46
C LYS A 651 -12.62 -2.69 14.77
N THR A 652 -12.78 -1.38 15.00
CA THR A 652 -14.11 -0.80 15.27
C THR A 652 -15.03 -0.74 14.04
N THR A 653 -14.46 -0.58 12.84
CA THR A 653 -15.23 -0.47 11.59
C THR A 653 -15.62 -1.84 11.03
N LEU A 654 -14.70 -2.81 11.00
CA LEU A 654 -14.93 -4.15 10.47
C LEU A 654 -15.66 -5.07 11.46
N LEU A 655 -15.70 -4.72 12.75
CA LEU A 655 -16.45 -5.43 13.77
C LEU A 655 -17.33 -4.43 14.55
N PRO A 656 -18.37 -3.86 13.90
CA PRO A 656 -19.27 -2.95 14.59
C PRO A 656 -19.96 -3.71 15.74
N PRO A 657 -20.16 -3.07 16.90
CA PRO A 657 -20.90 -3.68 18.00
C PRO A 657 -22.29 -4.05 17.50
N ILE A 658 -22.64 -5.33 17.57
CA ILE A 658 -23.96 -5.82 17.16
C ILE A 658 -24.99 -5.15 18.07
N ASP A 659 -25.84 -4.30 17.50
CA ASP A 659 -26.98 -3.74 18.22
C ASP A 659 -28.02 -4.87 18.44
N PRO A 660 -28.25 -5.32 19.67
CA PRO A 660 -29.19 -6.41 19.95
C PRO A 660 -30.65 -6.02 19.64
N SER A 661 -30.93 -4.74 19.33
CA SER A 661 -32.25 -4.29 18.90
C SER A 661 -32.51 -4.43 17.39
N ALA A 662 -31.47 -4.67 16.59
CA ALA A 662 -31.56 -5.06 15.18
C ALA A 662 -31.59 -6.59 15.06
N GLY A 663 -32.53 -7.23 15.77
CA GLY A 663 -32.85 -8.62 15.51
C GLY A 663 -33.29 -8.76 14.04
N PRO A 664 -32.95 -9.87 13.35
CA PRO A 664 -33.67 -10.18 12.13
C PRO A 664 -35.16 -10.18 12.49
N GLU A 665 -36.01 -9.59 11.66
CA GLU A 665 -37.42 -9.98 11.64
C GLU A 665 -37.43 -11.49 11.35
N MET A 666 -37.35 -12.29 12.41
CA MET A 666 -37.85 -13.64 12.41
C MET A 666 -39.35 -13.44 12.39
N GLY A 667 -39.95 -13.55 11.21
CA GLY A 667 -41.37 -13.87 11.14
C GLY A 667 -41.57 -15.12 11.97
N ASP A 668 -42.31 -14.98 13.06
CA ASP A 668 -42.84 -16.09 13.84
C ASP A 668 -43.80 -16.88 12.95
N ASP A 669 -43.26 -17.73 12.07
CA ASP A 669 -44.01 -18.66 11.22
C ASP A 669 -43.68 -20.12 11.60
N GLU A 670 -43.41 -20.40 12.89
CA GLU A 670 -43.24 -21.78 13.38
C GLU A 670 -44.56 -22.49 13.78
N GLU A 671 -45.72 -21.86 13.65
CA GLU A 671 -47.01 -22.52 13.93
C GLU A 671 -48.07 -22.34 12.83
N ASP A 672 -47.76 -22.62 11.55
CA ASP A 672 -48.82 -22.99 10.60
C ASP A 672 -48.36 -23.86 9.43
N ARG A 673 -47.84 -25.07 9.72
CA ARG A 673 -47.59 -26.12 8.71
C ARG A 673 -48.84 -26.93 8.38
N THR A 674 -50.02 -26.33 8.26
CA THR A 674 -51.15 -26.92 7.56
C THR A 674 -52.17 -25.84 7.22
N VAL A 675 -52.18 -25.35 5.97
CA VAL A 675 -53.38 -25.07 5.16
C VAL A 675 -52.91 -24.32 3.90
N PHE A 676 -53.27 -24.89 2.74
CA PHE A 676 -53.23 -24.18 1.46
C PHE A 676 -54.03 -22.88 1.59
N ASN A 677 -53.37 -21.73 1.43
CA ASN A 677 -54.07 -20.47 1.26
C ASN A 677 -53.46 -19.67 0.11
N HIS A 678 -54.33 -19.33 -0.85
CA HIS A 678 -54.08 -18.43 -1.96
C HIS A 678 -53.79 -17.01 -1.44
N GLY A 679 -52.69 -16.38 -1.84
CA GLY A 679 -52.44 -14.99 -1.46
C GLY A 679 -51.17 -14.35 -1.98
N ARG A 680 -51.28 -13.71 -3.16
CA ARG A 680 -50.49 -12.57 -3.69
C ARG A 680 -48.96 -12.71 -3.83
N ALA A 681 -48.55 -12.89 -5.08
CA ALA A 681 -47.26 -12.44 -5.60
C ALA A 681 -47.05 -10.92 -5.42
N PRO A 682 -45.81 -10.45 -5.25
CA PRO A 682 -45.47 -9.06 -5.51
C PRO A 682 -45.74 -8.76 -6.98
N GLN A 683 -46.60 -7.77 -7.26
CA GLN A 683 -46.83 -7.32 -8.63
C GLN A 683 -45.56 -6.65 -9.16
N VAL A 684 -44.80 -7.36 -9.99
CA VAL A 684 -43.81 -6.75 -10.86
C VAL A 684 -44.58 -5.96 -11.93
N SER A 685 -44.61 -4.64 -11.77
CA SER A 685 -45.15 -3.73 -12.77
C SER A 685 -44.22 -3.70 -13.98
N LEU A 686 -44.56 -4.48 -15.00
CA LEU A 686 -44.01 -4.35 -16.36
C LEU A 686 -44.50 -3.03 -16.98
N VAL A 687 -43.83 -1.92 -16.66
CA VAL A 687 -43.89 -0.71 -17.47
C VAL A 687 -42.56 -0.58 -18.20
N ALA A 688 -42.55 -1.11 -19.42
CA ALA A 688 -41.55 -0.83 -20.42
C ALA A 688 -41.55 0.67 -20.74
N VAL A 689 -40.62 1.42 -20.17
CA VAL A 689 -40.20 2.71 -20.73
C VAL A 689 -39.03 2.43 -21.66
N ARG A 690 -39.34 2.31 -22.95
CA ARG A 690 -38.36 2.43 -24.04
C ARG A 690 -37.65 3.78 -23.93
N ALA A 691 -36.41 3.78 -23.44
CA ALA A 691 -35.43 4.80 -23.79
C ALA A 691 -34.75 4.37 -25.11
N PRO A 692 -34.52 5.28 -26.07
CA PRO A 692 -34.10 4.91 -27.41
C PRO A 692 -32.64 4.45 -27.46
N LEU A 693 -32.41 3.40 -28.25
CA LEU A 693 -31.10 3.00 -28.76
C LEU A 693 -30.38 4.22 -29.36
N VAL A 694 -29.24 4.58 -28.79
CA VAL A 694 -28.14 5.19 -29.54
C VAL A 694 -27.04 4.14 -29.65
N ALA A 695 -26.99 3.59 -30.87
CA ALA A 695 -25.89 2.92 -31.55
C ALA A 695 -24.74 2.34 -30.70
N ALA A 696 -24.68 1.00 -30.73
CA ALA A 696 -23.45 0.25 -30.62
C ALA A 696 -22.39 0.74 -31.63
N SER A 697 -21.23 1.13 -31.12
CA SER A 697 -19.93 0.85 -31.74
C SER A 697 -18.85 1.03 -30.66
N GLN A 698 -17.99 0.03 -30.49
CA GLN A 698 -16.95 -0.13 -29.45
C GLN A 698 -17.39 -0.97 -28.23
N ALA A 699 -17.71 -2.24 -28.48
CA ALA A 699 -17.83 -3.27 -27.44
C ALA A 699 -17.01 -4.50 -27.84
N ASP A 700 -15.75 -4.30 -28.22
CA ASP A 700 -14.81 -5.38 -28.55
C ASP A 700 -13.43 -5.23 -27.87
N ASP A 701 -13.28 -4.36 -26.86
CA ASP A 701 -11.98 -4.15 -26.19
C ASP A 701 -12.12 -3.76 -24.71
N ILE A 702 -12.86 -4.53 -23.88
CA ILE A 702 -12.78 -4.41 -22.41
C ILE A 702 -12.93 -5.79 -21.74
N ALA A 703 -11.97 -6.67 -21.98
CA ALA A 703 -11.72 -7.85 -21.14
C ALA A 703 -10.21 -7.94 -20.82
N ALA A 704 -9.60 -6.79 -20.53
CA ALA A 704 -8.26 -6.70 -19.98
C ALA A 704 -8.36 -6.22 -18.53
N GLU A 705 -7.83 -7.05 -17.63
CA GLU A 705 -7.51 -6.79 -16.22
C GLU A 705 -7.46 -5.29 -15.85
N ARG A 706 -8.60 -4.69 -15.51
CA ARG A 706 -8.61 -3.39 -14.84
C ARG A 706 -8.45 -3.65 -13.35
N ARG A 707 -7.19 -3.54 -12.88
CA ARG A 707 -6.92 -3.34 -11.46
C ARG A 707 -7.74 -2.13 -10.98
N PRO A 708 -8.50 -2.24 -9.87
CA PRO A 708 -9.21 -1.09 -9.33
C PRO A 708 -8.20 0.02 -9.04
N SER A 709 -8.45 1.23 -9.56
CA SER A 709 -7.49 2.34 -9.45
C SER A 709 -7.51 2.91 -8.03
N SER A 710 -6.35 3.31 -7.52
CA SER A 710 -6.20 3.89 -6.18
C SER A 710 -6.96 5.22 -6.00
N GLU A 711 -7.26 5.91 -7.09
CA GLU A 711 -8.02 7.18 -7.12
C GLU A 711 -9.53 6.98 -6.92
N ASP A 712 -10.11 5.90 -7.44
CA ASP A 712 -11.54 5.60 -7.31
C ASP A 712 -11.92 5.22 -5.86
N ALA A 713 -11.06 4.43 -5.19
CA ALA A 713 -11.25 4.01 -3.80
C ALA A 713 -11.27 5.20 -2.82
N ARG A 714 -10.48 6.23 -3.10
CA ARG A 714 -10.32 7.42 -2.24
C ARG A 714 -11.41 8.46 -2.46
N SER A 715 -11.89 8.59 -3.69
CA SER A 715 -12.98 9.50 -4.06
C SER A 715 -14.29 9.12 -3.37
N ALA A 716 -14.54 7.83 -3.15
CA ALA A 716 -15.72 7.33 -2.43
C ALA A 716 -15.71 7.68 -0.92
N SER A 717 -14.53 7.80 -0.29
CA SER A 717 -14.40 8.14 1.14
C SER A 717 -14.33 9.64 1.45
N ALA A 718 -14.20 10.51 0.44
CA ALA A 718 -14.17 11.96 0.63
C ALA A 718 -15.51 12.56 1.12
N GLN A 719 -16.58 11.76 1.21
CA GLN A 719 -17.92 12.20 1.62
C GLN A 719 -18.25 11.97 3.12
N GLN A 720 -17.38 11.35 3.92
CA GLN A 720 -17.61 11.25 5.37
C GLN A 720 -16.86 12.38 6.13
N PRO A 721 -17.57 13.33 6.77
CA PRO A 721 -16.94 14.35 7.58
C PRO A 721 -16.64 13.79 8.97
N SER A 722 -15.47 13.18 9.17
CA SER A 722 -14.95 12.92 10.51
C SER A 722 -14.03 14.08 10.94
N GLY A 723 -14.56 14.94 11.81
CA GLY A 723 -13.85 16.07 12.39
C GLY A 723 -12.85 15.62 13.45
N THR A 724 -11.78 14.93 13.08
CA THR A 724 -10.58 14.69 13.90
C THR A 724 -9.46 14.08 13.05
N SER A 725 -8.75 14.91 12.29
CA SER A 725 -7.43 14.56 11.74
C SER A 725 -6.39 15.25 12.63
N PRO A 726 -5.68 14.56 13.55
CA PRO A 726 -4.72 15.21 14.43
C PRO A 726 -3.38 15.50 13.74
N PHE A 727 -3.07 14.84 12.63
CA PHE A 727 -1.74 14.87 12.01
C PHE A 727 -1.78 15.51 10.62
N ARG A 728 -2.06 16.81 10.55
CA ARG A 728 -1.72 17.57 9.34
C ARG A 728 -0.42 18.33 9.57
N LEU A 729 0.52 18.14 8.62
CA LEU A 729 1.66 19.01 8.29
C LEU A 729 3.03 18.71 8.93
N PHE A 730 3.46 17.46 9.05
CA PHE A 730 4.90 17.18 9.25
C PHE A 730 5.39 16.12 8.25
N SER A 731 6.25 16.56 7.33
CA SER A 731 7.08 15.65 6.54
C SER A 731 8.08 14.99 7.48
N LEU A 732 8.06 13.66 7.57
CA LEU A 732 9.02 12.91 8.39
C LEU A 732 10.44 13.16 7.88
N LYS A 733 11.37 13.46 8.78
CA LYS A 733 12.78 13.67 8.41
C LYS A 733 13.37 12.40 7.79
N CYS A 734 12.95 11.21 8.23
CA CYS A 734 13.36 9.94 7.63
C CYS A 734 12.95 9.83 6.14
N ALA A 735 11.76 10.32 5.78
CA ALA A 735 11.29 10.33 4.39
C ALA A 735 12.07 11.35 3.53
N GLN A 736 12.35 12.54 4.07
CA GLN A 736 13.19 13.54 3.40
C GLN A 736 14.62 13.02 3.18
N LYS A 737 15.18 12.34 4.19
CA LYS A 737 16.49 11.70 4.09
C LYS A 737 16.50 10.59 3.05
N ASN A 738 15.45 9.77 2.98
CA ASN A 738 15.34 8.73 1.95
C ASN A 738 15.40 9.33 0.54
N ASN A 739 14.60 10.35 0.26
CA ASN A 739 14.61 11.02 -1.05
C ASN A 739 15.99 11.57 -1.41
N LYS A 740 16.66 12.24 -0.46
CA LYS A 740 18.01 12.73 -0.65
C LYS A 740 19.01 11.60 -0.94
N ILE A 741 18.93 10.49 -0.21
CA ILE A 741 19.83 9.36 -0.44
C ILE A 741 19.57 8.73 -1.82
N LYS A 742 18.31 8.63 -2.27
CA LYS A 742 17.97 8.19 -3.64
C LYS A 742 18.56 9.11 -4.70
N GLU A 743 18.47 10.43 -4.51
CA GLU A 743 19.07 11.41 -5.42
C GLU A 743 20.59 11.24 -5.51
N VAL A 744 21.26 11.06 -4.37
CA VAL A 744 22.71 10.83 -4.28
C VAL A 744 23.10 9.47 -4.88
N SER A 745 22.32 8.42 -4.65
CA SER A 745 22.56 7.08 -5.21
C SER A 745 22.45 7.09 -6.74
N ASN A 746 21.44 7.76 -7.28
CA ASN A 746 21.29 7.92 -8.73
C ASN A 746 22.47 8.72 -9.31
N ALA A 747 22.93 9.78 -8.63
CA ALA A 747 24.12 10.52 -9.05
C ALA A 747 25.40 9.65 -9.01
N LEU A 748 25.53 8.76 -8.03
CA LEU A 748 26.65 7.80 -7.93
C LEU A 748 26.64 6.78 -9.07
N GLU A 749 25.47 6.25 -9.42
CA GLU A 749 25.30 5.31 -10.55
C GLU A 749 25.63 6.00 -11.89
N GLU A 750 25.19 7.25 -12.07
CA GLU A 750 25.47 8.06 -13.27
C GLU A 750 26.95 8.44 -13.44
N ILE A 751 27.74 8.52 -12.36
CA ILE A 751 29.18 8.83 -12.44
C ILE A 751 29.98 7.66 -13.06
N GLY A 752 29.43 6.44 -13.09
CA GLY A 752 29.99 5.30 -13.82
C GLY A 752 31.32 4.80 -13.27
N HIS A 753 31.64 5.06 -12.00
CA HIS A 753 32.82 4.48 -11.38
C HIS A 753 32.51 3.00 -11.07
N GLU A 754 33.14 2.06 -11.79
CA GLU A 754 33.14 0.66 -11.39
C GLU A 754 33.70 0.57 -9.96
N VAL A 755 32.80 0.42 -9.00
CA VAL A 755 33.14 -0.06 -7.67
C VAL A 755 33.60 -1.51 -7.89
N LYS A 756 34.90 -1.72 -8.06
CA LYS A 756 35.46 -3.07 -8.01
C LYS A 756 35.14 -3.65 -6.64
N MET A 757 34.11 -4.49 -6.60
CA MET A 757 33.75 -5.27 -5.43
C MET A 757 34.92 -6.19 -5.12
N THR A 758 35.60 -5.96 -4.01
CA THR A 758 36.50 -6.97 -3.46
C THR A 758 35.65 -7.92 -2.66
N ASP A 759 35.51 -9.13 -3.19
CA ASP A 759 34.86 -10.25 -2.51
C ASP A 759 35.59 -10.51 -1.17
N PRO A 760 34.91 -10.46 -0.01
CA PRO A 760 35.55 -10.65 1.30
C PRO A 760 36.06 -12.10 1.52
N SER A 761 35.90 -12.99 0.53
CA SER A 761 36.30 -14.40 0.58
C SER A 761 37.71 -14.69 0.03
N SER A 762 38.43 -13.72 -0.54
CA SER A 762 39.73 -13.96 -1.18
C SER A 762 40.94 -13.48 -0.35
N SER A 763 40.97 -13.82 0.94
CA SER A 763 42.21 -13.75 1.73
C SER A 763 43.07 -15.00 1.49
N SER A 764 43.88 -14.99 0.44
CA SER A 764 45.04 -15.91 0.36
C SER A 764 46.30 -15.10 0.63
N SER A 765 46.79 -15.20 1.87
CA SER A 765 48.11 -14.71 2.25
C SER A 765 49.18 -15.48 1.47
N PRO A 766 50.16 -14.81 0.82
CA PRO A 766 51.33 -15.52 0.34
C PRO A 766 52.20 -15.86 1.53
N VAL A 767 52.31 -17.16 1.83
CA VAL A 767 53.31 -17.71 2.74
C VAL A 767 54.69 -17.39 2.18
N ILE A 768 55.36 -16.40 2.78
CA ILE A 768 56.80 -16.20 2.61
C ILE A 768 57.48 -17.30 3.40
N GLY A 769 57.88 -18.36 2.72
CA GLY A 769 58.84 -19.33 3.22
C GLY A 769 60.09 -19.27 2.37
N LEU A 770 61.21 -18.86 2.95
CA LEU A 770 62.60 -19.09 2.52
C LEU A 770 63.44 -18.90 3.81
N MET A 771 64.06 -19.96 4.35
CA MET A 771 65.46 -20.35 4.07
C MET A 771 66.46 -19.22 4.22
#